data_AF-A0AAE0RRE2-F1
#
_entry.id   AF-A0AAE0RRE2-F1
#
_cell.length_a   1.000
_cell.length_b   1.000
_cell.length_c   1.000
_cell.angle_alpha   90.00
_cell.angle_beta   90.00
_cell.angle_gamma   90.00
#
_symmetry.space_group_name_H-M   'P 1'
#
loop_
_entity.id
_entity.type
_entity.pdbx_description
1 polymer ?
#
loop_
_entity_poly.entity_id
_entity_poly.type
_entity_poly.pdbx_seq_one_letter_code
_entity_poly.pdbx_strand_id
1 'polypeptide(L)'
;MSDVWLNFIHSCAPFLEAGIPPVILVGTHVDKISQINRYEICERYFSEIRTYLSDKPTRFHLVDEDFAIDNTVVDSRLVDLKKKIVDVASQQSYWGEEMPTRWIILEQELMKLKAAGVKLITRSILEDLNQAGAVQIATEELDLFLRFQHNIGTILYFSIEPLKDKIVLDPQWMIDALKSLITAEIFVLRNVPAVADKWLVFKKSGILSPELIDAIWTKKDNPDFHDNKDHILLLMEKLNIIARPRSYGEDGKIKEETFYLAPCMLHQATPKEIITPELSPQMERTSAICFMCVGKFLPPPVFHRLIGACLTQWPIAKQESENHIFCGCCVFDLDLHHRLTVYLRGYVIFAHVTRMKVTGMSLSSELCIKAKNFIFENLSNIIENVGQSMEFELHIQCPNSDANSLQSLIAVSLLQQNEQVPCHSHKTSHILESKDLLKFWFEESQGTDERNTGVCSAVEALGSKERKQTVISYTSTQRELGVQTIEPCEQKDPGTLALTPLDECQVSSQERALPPGKKYHVFFSYCSLDIQFVKETVERLEKDHGFVCCEYDRDNTPGTPLLNFAEEAIRTAFKTVVVMTEDAFQSGFVLHEIDMAIIQGFNEKRKCVVPVLLKDCEIPYRLSILNYVDARDTSRRDTWWPKLLMELGT
;
A
#
# COMPACT_ATOMS: atom_id res chain seq x y z
N MET A 1 -9.66 -0.82 -13.04
CA MET A 1 -9.94 0.30 -12.12
C MET A 1 -9.50 -0.15 -10.73
N SER A 2 -8.56 0.54 -10.09
CA SER A 2 -8.16 0.19 -8.72
C SER A 2 -9.11 0.90 -7.74
N ASP A 3 -9.88 0.13 -6.97
CA ASP A 3 -10.76 0.60 -5.90
C ASP A 3 -10.02 0.81 -4.58
N VAL A 4 -8.69 0.98 -4.63
CA VAL A 4 -7.79 1.10 -3.46
C VAL A 4 -8.24 2.21 -2.51
N TRP A 5 -8.66 3.37 -3.02
CA TRP A 5 -9.13 4.47 -2.19
C TRP A 5 -10.42 4.12 -1.42
N LEU A 6 -11.38 3.48 -2.09
CA LEU A 6 -12.63 3.07 -1.45
C LEU A 6 -12.40 1.94 -0.45
N ASN A 7 -11.53 0.98 -0.78
CA ASN A 7 -11.14 -0.08 0.16
C ASN A 7 -10.40 0.49 1.37
N PHE A 8 -9.60 1.55 1.19
CA PHE A 8 -8.97 2.27 2.30
C PHE A 8 -10.02 2.95 3.20
N ILE A 9 -10.97 3.69 2.61
CA ILE A 9 -12.07 4.30 3.37
C ILE A 9 -12.87 3.23 4.12
N HIS A 10 -13.20 2.13 3.44
CA HIS A 10 -13.92 1.01 4.03
C HIS A 10 -13.15 0.37 5.19
N SER A 11 -11.83 0.21 5.07
CA SER A 11 -11.00 -0.30 6.18
C SER A 11 -10.94 0.61 7.40
N CYS A 12 -11.20 1.91 7.20
CA CYS A 12 -11.29 2.92 8.27
C CYS A 12 -12.72 3.11 8.81
N ALA A 13 -13.72 2.42 8.26
CA ALA A 13 -15.10 2.60 8.64
C ALA A 13 -15.48 1.68 9.80
N PRO A 14 -15.99 2.21 10.93
CA PRO A 14 -16.37 1.39 12.07
C PRO A 14 -17.41 0.33 11.69
N PHE A 15 -17.28 -0.90 12.18
CA PHE A 15 -18.25 -2.00 11.96
C PHE A 15 -19.61 -1.80 12.67
N LEU A 16 -19.84 -0.67 13.34
CA LEU A 16 -20.92 -0.46 14.31
C LEU A 16 -22.06 0.44 13.81
N GLU A 17 -23.20 0.34 14.51
CA GLU A 17 -24.52 0.98 14.32
C GLU A 17 -24.52 2.50 14.01
N ALA A 18 -23.40 3.20 14.16
CA ALA A 18 -23.24 4.64 13.91
C ALA A 18 -23.31 5.04 12.42
N GLY A 19 -23.30 4.07 11.51
CA GLY A 19 -23.41 4.30 10.07
C GLY A 19 -22.05 4.25 9.36
N ILE A 20 -22.09 3.91 8.08
CA ILE A 20 -20.93 3.80 7.20
C ILE A 20 -20.57 5.20 6.68
N PRO A 21 -19.28 5.61 6.65
CA PRO A 21 -18.92 6.96 6.22
C PRO A 21 -19.32 7.18 4.76
N PRO A 22 -20.13 8.21 4.48
CA PRO A 22 -20.63 8.47 3.14
C PRO A 22 -19.51 8.99 2.22
N VAL A 23 -19.57 8.58 0.95
CA VAL A 23 -18.62 8.93 -0.10
C VAL A 23 -19.39 9.49 -1.29
N ILE A 24 -19.05 10.71 -1.67
CA ILE A 24 -19.58 11.38 -2.86
C ILE A 24 -18.55 11.21 -3.99
N LEU A 25 -18.99 10.73 -5.15
CA LEU A 25 -18.13 10.64 -6.32
C LEU A 25 -18.07 12.00 -7.03
N VAL A 26 -16.87 12.54 -7.14
CA VAL A 26 -16.62 13.83 -7.81
C VAL A 26 -15.61 13.64 -8.94
N GLY A 27 -16.09 13.75 -10.17
CA GLY A 27 -15.27 13.79 -11.36
C GLY A 27 -14.83 15.21 -11.64
N THR A 28 -13.54 15.50 -11.53
CA THR A 28 -12.96 16.82 -11.85
C THR A 28 -12.42 16.84 -13.28
N HIS A 29 -11.99 18.02 -13.73
CA HIS A 29 -11.38 18.23 -15.05
C HIS A 29 -12.34 18.01 -16.23
N VAL A 30 -13.61 18.34 -16.04
CA VAL A 30 -14.63 18.28 -17.10
C VAL A 30 -14.28 19.18 -18.30
N ASP A 31 -13.49 20.24 -18.09
CA ASP A 31 -12.92 21.10 -19.12
C ASP A 31 -12.15 20.33 -20.19
N LYS A 32 -11.46 19.24 -19.80
CA LYS A 32 -10.66 18.39 -20.69
C LYS A 32 -11.50 17.41 -21.51
N ILE A 33 -12.78 17.27 -21.21
CA ILE A 33 -13.71 16.43 -21.97
C ILE A 33 -14.31 17.26 -23.10
N SER A 34 -14.32 16.69 -24.31
CA SER A 34 -14.98 17.26 -25.49
C SER A 34 -16.36 17.81 -25.11
N GLN A 35 -16.66 19.04 -25.51
CA GLN A 35 -17.96 19.67 -25.25
C GLN A 35 -19.10 18.88 -25.90
N ILE A 36 -18.83 18.27 -27.04
CA ILE A 36 -19.76 17.39 -27.75
C ILE A 36 -19.83 16.08 -26.94
N ASN A 37 -21.01 15.80 -26.36
CA ASN A 37 -21.33 14.63 -25.53
C ASN A 37 -20.68 14.60 -24.13
N ARG A 38 -20.22 15.75 -23.62
CA ARG A 38 -19.62 15.88 -22.28
C ARG A 38 -20.45 15.21 -21.17
N TYR A 39 -21.76 15.45 -21.16
CA TYR A 39 -22.68 14.87 -20.18
C TYR A 39 -22.73 13.34 -20.28
N GLU A 40 -22.97 12.80 -21.47
CA GLU A 40 -23.03 11.35 -21.70
C GLU A 40 -21.72 10.65 -21.34
N ILE A 41 -20.57 11.28 -21.62
CA ILE A 41 -19.26 10.73 -21.26
C ILE A 41 -19.10 10.64 -19.75
N CYS A 42 -19.44 11.70 -19.02
CA CYS A 42 -19.37 11.72 -17.54
C CYS A 42 -20.32 10.68 -16.92
N GLU A 43 -21.58 10.66 -17.35
CA GLU A 43 -22.57 9.68 -16.89
C GLU A 43 -22.12 8.24 -17.12
N ARG A 44 -21.55 7.97 -18.29
CA ARG A 44 -21.00 6.65 -18.60
C ARG A 44 -19.85 6.27 -17.66
N TYR A 45 -18.95 7.19 -17.32
CA TYR A 45 -17.87 6.91 -16.36
C TYR A 45 -18.39 6.61 -14.96
N PHE A 46 -19.32 7.41 -14.44
CA PHE A 46 -19.92 7.15 -13.12
C PHE A 46 -20.70 5.83 -13.10
N SER A 47 -21.45 5.54 -14.16
CA SER A 47 -22.17 4.27 -14.30
C SER A 47 -21.23 3.07 -14.34
N GLU A 48 -20.11 3.16 -15.07
CA GLU A 48 -19.06 2.13 -15.08
C GLU A 48 -18.48 1.91 -13.67
N ILE A 49 -18.19 2.99 -12.92
CA ILE A 49 -17.70 2.91 -11.53
C ILE A 49 -18.74 2.23 -10.62
N ARG A 50 -19.99 2.69 -10.64
CA ARG A 50 -21.07 2.13 -9.80
C ARG A 50 -21.35 0.67 -10.13
N THR A 51 -21.33 0.30 -11.41
CA THR A 51 -21.48 -1.08 -11.87
C THR A 51 -20.33 -1.95 -11.33
N TYR A 52 -19.09 -1.47 -11.43
CA TYR A 52 -17.91 -2.18 -10.91
C TYR A 52 -17.91 -2.38 -9.39
N LEU A 53 -18.58 -1.49 -8.64
CA LEU A 53 -18.67 -1.54 -7.19
C LEU A 53 -19.93 -2.29 -6.71
N SER A 54 -20.87 -2.61 -7.60
CA SER A 54 -22.20 -3.11 -7.23
C SER A 54 -22.21 -4.41 -6.43
N ASP A 55 -21.20 -5.25 -6.60
CA ASP A 55 -21.00 -6.52 -5.89
C ASP A 55 -20.07 -6.39 -4.66
N LYS A 56 -19.55 -5.19 -4.38
CA LYS A 56 -18.55 -4.95 -3.31
C LYS A 56 -19.16 -4.26 -2.09
N PRO A 57 -18.60 -4.50 -0.87
CA PRO A 57 -19.02 -3.80 0.34
C PRO A 57 -18.87 -2.27 0.23
N THR A 58 -17.90 -1.79 -0.55
CA THR A 58 -17.64 -0.36 -0.75
C THR A 58 -18.82 0.41 -1.34
N ARG A 59 -19.77 -0.26 -2.02
CA ARG A 59 -20.98 0.39 -2.55
C ARG A 59 -21.84 1.06 -1.48
N PHE A 60 -21.84 0.53 -0.26
CA PHE A 60 -22.68 1.04 0.83
C PHE A 60 -22.22 2.42 1.33
N HIS A 61 -21.02 2.83 0.96
CA HIS A 61 -20.54 4.18 1.22
C HIS A 61 -21.10 5.20 0.23
N LEU A 62 -21.48 4.79 -0.99
CA LEU A 62 -21.76 5.73 -2.06
C LEU A 62 -23.06 6.48 -1.82
N VAL A 63 -22.99 7.80 -1.84
CA VAL A 63 -24.15 8.68 -1.86
C VAL A 63 -24.81 8.61 -3.24
N ASP A 64 -26.14 8.63 -3.29
CA ASP A 64 -26.92 8.59 -4.53
C ASP A 64 -26.92 9.93 -5.29
N GLU A 65 -25.74 10.43 -5.64
CA GLU A 65 -25.53 11.56 -6.54
C GLU A 65 -24.07 11.66 -6.96
N ASP A 66 -23.82 11.91 -8.25
CA ASP A 66 -22.48 12.04 -8.83
C ASP A 66 -22.26 13.47 -9.34
N PHE A 67 -21.06 14.02 -9.14
CA PHE A 67 -20.75 15.41 -9.51
C PHE A 67 -19.61 15.49 -10.52
N ALA A 68 -19.91 15.85 -11.77
CA ALA A 68 -18.91 16.22 -12.77
C ALA A 68 -18.66 17.74 -12.74
N ILE A 69 -17.48 18.17 -12.30
CA ILE A 69 -17.13 19.58 -12.04
C ILE A 69 -16.03 20.10 -12.97
N ASP A 70 -16.26 21.28 -13.53
CA ASP A 70 -15.26 22.08 -14.23
C ASP A 70 -14.64 23.13 -13.27
N ASN A 71 -13.39 22.90 -12.85
CA ASN A 71 -12.70 23.79 -11.92
C ASN A 71 -12.14 25.07 -12.57
N THR A 72 -12.26 25.22 -13.90
CA THR A 72 -11.75 26.40 -14.62
C THR A 72 -12.76 27.54 -14.70
N VAL A 73 -14.02 27.26 -14.34
CA VAL A 73 -15.13 28.21 -14.39
C VAL A 73 -15.89 28.22 -13.07
N VAL A 74 -16.75 29.21 -12.88
CA VAL A 74 -17.73 29.22 -11.78
C VAL A 74 -18.85 28.25 -12.16
N ASP A 75 -18.64 26.98 -11.84
CA ASP A 75 -19.59 25.90 -12.11
C ASP A 75 -20.71 25.87 -11.05
N SER A 76 -21.98 25.92 -11.49
CA SER A 76 -23.13 25.83 -10.60
C SER A 76 -23.16 24.50 -9.84
N ARG A 77 -22.62 23.43 -10.43
CA ARG A 77 -22.55 22.10 -9.80
C ARG A 77 -21.67 22.08 -8.57
N LEU A 78 -20.72 23.00 -8.43
CA LEU A 78 -19.94 23.15 -7.21
C LEU A 78 -20.82 23.66 -6.05
N VAL A 79 -21.81 24.50 -6.34
CA VAL A 79 -22.79 24.96 -5.33
C VAL A 79 -23.68 23.79 -4.93
N ASP A 80 -24.12 22.98 -5.90
CA ASP A 80 -24.92 21.78 -5.65
C ASP A 80 -24.13 20.75 -4.82
N LEU A 81 -22.85 20.52 -5.14
CA LEU A 81 -21.97 19.65 -4.35
C LEU A 81 -21.84 20.16 -2.90
N LYS A 82 -21.62 21.47 -2.69
CA LYS A 82 -21.54 22.05 -1.34
C LYS A 82 -22.83 21.82 -0.56
N LYS A 83 -23.99 22.01 -1.21
CA LYS A 83 -25.29 21.74 -0.61
C LYS A 83 -25.45 20.26 -0.27
N LYS A 84 -25.01 19.36 -1.15
CA LYS A 84 -25.05 17.91 -0.93
C LYS A 84 -24.16 17.48 0.24
N ILE A 85 -22.97 18.06 0.37
CA ILE A 85 -22.08 17.79 1.52
C ILE A 85 -22.78 18.15 2.83
N VAL A 86 -23.45 19.31 2.91
CA VAL A 86 -24.20 19.74 4.10
C VAL A 86 -25.39 18.81 4.38
N ASP A 87 -26.14 18.45 3.34
CA ASP A 87 -27.25 17.50 3.44
C ASP A 87 -26.80 16.14 3.99
N VAL A 88 -25.77 15.55 3.38
CA VAL A 88 -25.19 14.27 3.81
C VAL A 88 -24.64 14.34 5.25
N ALA A 89 -23.95 15.43 5.60
CA ALA A 89 -23.45 15.64 6.96
C ALA A 89 -24.60 15.72 7.99
N SER A 90 -25.70 16.38 7.64
CA SER A 90 -26.87 16.51 8.53
C SER A 90 -27.63 15.20 8.78
N GLN A 91 -27.41 14.19 7.93
CA GLN A 91 -28.02 12.86 8.02
C GLN A 91 -27.20 11.88 8.88
N GLN A 92 -26.00 12.27 9.32
CA GLN A 92 -25.15 11.40 10.14
C GLN A 92 -25.77 11.20 11.53
N SER A 93 -25.63 10.00 12.09
CA SER A 93 -26.24 9.61 13.38
C SER A 93 -25.79 10.50 14.55
N TYR A 94 -24.54 10.96 14.50
CA TYR A 94 -23.93 11.84 15.49
C TYR A 94 -24.30 13.32 15.30
N TRP A 95 -24.98 13.67 14.21
CA TRP A 95 -25.39 15.06 13.97
C TRP A 95 -26.45 15.48 14.98
N GLY A 96 -26.18 16.54 15.74
CA GLY A 96 -27.06 17.03 16.78
C GLY A 96 -26.92 16.29 18.12
N GLU A 97 -25.93 15.41 18.29
CA GLU A 97 -25.56 14.89 19.61
C GLU A 97 -25.25 16.04 20.58
N GLU A 98 -25.78 15.92 21.79
CA GLU A 98 -25.57 16.94 22.83
C GLU A 98 -24.14 16.86 23.37
N MET A 99 -23.46 18.01 23.39
CA MET A 99 -22.13 18.14 23.98
C MET A 99 -22.16 18.99 25.25
N PRO A 100 -21.33 18.69 26.27
CA PRO A 100 -21.24 19.51 27.46
C PRO A 100 -20.83 20.95 27.10
N THR A 101 -21.64 21.94 27.49
CA THR A 101 -21.39 23.36 27.18
C THR A 101 -20.02 23.84 27.66
N ARG A 102 -19.53 23.31 28.78
CA ARG A 102 -18.20 23.58 29.32
C ARG A 102 -17.06 23.17 28.37
N TRP A 103 -17.23 22.08 27.60
CA TRP A 103 -16.25 21.65 26.60
C TRP A 103 -16.19 22.63 25.44
N ILE A 104 -17.35 23.15 25.00
CA ILE A 104 -17.44 24.13 23.90
C ILE A 104 -16.68 25.41 24.24
N ILE A 105 -16.79 25.89 25.49
CA ILE A 105 -16.09 27.11 25.93
C ILE A 105 -14.58 26.92 25.84
N LEU A 106 -14.05 25.81 26.39
CA LEU A 106 -12.61 25.54 26.34
C LEU A 106 -12.13 25.29 24.90
N GLU A 107 -12.90 24.57 24.10
CA GLU A 107 -12.64 24.34 22.68
C GLU A 107 -12.53 25.66 21.90
N GLN A 108 -13.41 26.63 22.15
CA GLN A 108 -13.33 27.96 21.52
C GLN A 108 -12.03 28.69 21.87
N GLU A 109 -11.55 28.60 23.11
CA GLU A 109 -10.26 29.18 23.50
C GLU A 109 -9.09 28.49 22.79
N LEU A 110 -9.12 27.16 22.67
CA LEU A 110 -8.12 26.41 21.89
C LEU A 110 -8.17 26.77 20.40
N MET A 111 -9.35 26.98 19.83
CA MET A 111 -9.52 27.45 18.45
C MET A 111 -8.94 28.85 18.23
N LYS A 112 -9.07 29.77 19.20
CA LYS A 112 -8.43 31.10 19.13
C LYS A 112 -6.92 30.99 19.11
N LEU A 113 -6.33 30.13 19.94
CA LEU A 113 -4.88 29.88 19.92
C LEU A 113 -4.44 29.29 18.59
N LYS A 114 -5.18 28.30 18.06
CA LYS A 114 -4.93 27.72 16.75
C LYS A 114 -5.00 28.76 15.63
N ALA A 115 -6.00 29.64 15.66
CA ALA A 115 -6.15 30.75 14.71
C ALA A 115 -5.03 31.79 14.83
N ALA A 116 -4.47 31.98 16.02
CA ALA A 116 -3.28 32.80 16.26
C ALA A 116 -1.97 32.12 15.80
N GLY A 117 -2.04 30.90 15.25
CA GLY A 117 -0.89 30.15 14.74
C GLY A 117 -0.21 29.25 15.76
N VAL A 118 -0.73 29.14 16.98
CA VAL A 118 -0.18 28.25 18.01
C VAL A 118 -0.39 26.79 17.59
N LYS A 119 0.70 26.04 17.47
CA LYS A 119 0.69 24.64 17.01
C LYS A 119 0.61 23.64 18.14
N LEU A 120 1.21 23.97 19.28
CA LEU A 120 1.38 23.11 20.44
C LEU A 120 1.24 23.93 21.72
N ILE A 121 0.63 23.34 22.74
CA ILE A 121 0.55 23.89 24.09
C ILE A 121 0.98 22.85 25.13
N THR A 122 1.34 23.31 26.32
CA THR A 122 1.56 22.43 27.47
C THR A 122 0.26 22.24 28.27
N ARG A 123 0.25 21.22 29.12
CA ARG A 123 -0.86 20.93 30.04
C ARG A 123 -1.09 22.09 31.00
N SER A 124 -0.03 22.75 31.46
CA SER A 124 -0.13 23.97 32.28
C SER A 124 -0.95 25.06 31.58
N ILE A 125 -0.67 25.32 30.30
CA ILE A 125 -1.42 26.34 29.54
C ILE A 125 -2.89 25.95 29.40
N LEU A 126 -3.18 24.66 29.16
CA LEU A 126 -4.56 24.17 29.12
C LEU A 126 -5.27 24.36 30.47
N GLU A 127 -4.59 24.07 31.58
CA GLU A 127 -5.12 24.23 32.93
C GLU A 127 -5.36 25.71 33.26
N ASP A 128 -4.46 26.61 32.86
CA ASP A 128 -4.61 28.06 33.02
C ASP A 128 -5.82 28.59 32.23
N LEU A 129 -5.99 28.16 30.97
CA LEU A 129 -7.15 28.49 30.15
C LEU A 129 -8.45 28.00 30.77
N ASN A 130 -8.45 26.77 31.29
CA ASN A 130 -9.59 26.20 31.96
C ASN A 130 -9.94 26.97 33.26
N GLN A 131 -8.94 27.39 34.03
CA GLN A 131 -9.14 28.19 35.25
C GLN A 131 -9.66 29.59 34.96
N ALA A 132 -9.17 30.24 33.90
CA ALA A 132 -9.58 31.57 33.47
C ALA A 132 -10.97 31.58 32.80
N GLY A 133 -11.44 30.43 32.32
CA GLY A 133 -12.74 30.27 31.69
C GLY A 133 -13.91 30.53 32.64
N ALA A 134 -15.03 31.01 32.09
CA ALA A 134 -16.25 31.28 32.86
C ALA A 134 -16.85 30.00 33.48
N VAL A 135 -16.61 28.83 32.88
CA VAL A 135 -17.05 27.52 33.36
C VAL A 135 -15.86 26.56 33.33
N GLN A 136 -15.48 26.06 34.50
CA GLN A 136 -14.31 25.19 34.67
C GLN A 136 -14.69 23.72 34.45
N ILE A 137 -13.79 22.97 33.82
CA ILE A 137 -13.84 21.51 33.69
C ILE A 137 -13.00 20.90 34.82
N ALA A 138 -13.50 19.84 35.45
CA ALA A 138 -12.73 19.14 36.48
C ALA A 138 -11.47 18.50 35.88
N THR A 139 -10.38 18.41 36.65
CA THR A 139 -9.10 17.87 36.15
C THR A 139 -9.21 16.45 35.59
N GLU A 140 -10.05 15.61 36.18
CA GLU A 140 -10.32 14.24 35.71
C GLU A 140 -11.09 14.22 34.38
N GLU A 141 -11.93 15.23 34.15
CA GLU A 141 -12.72 15.39 32.92
C GLU A 141 -11.91 16.04 31.79
N LEU A 142 -10.87 16.83 32.09
CA LEU A 142 -9.97 17.42 31.09
C LEU A 142 -9.32 16.35 30.21
N ASP A 143 -8.91 15.22 30.80
CA ASP A 143 -8.32 14.12 30.04
C ASP A 143 -9.34 13.48 29.10
N LEU A 144 -10.60 13.40 29.54
CA LEU A 144 -11.74 12.90 28.75
C LEU A 144 -12.04 13.85 27.57
N PHE A 145 -12.03 15.16 27.82
CA PHE A 145 -12.16 16.19 26.79
C PHE A 145 -11.02 16.07 25.74
N LEU A 146 -9.77 15.95 26.18
CA LEU A 146 -8.63 15.83 25.26
C LEU A 146 -8.68 14.54 24.43
N ARG A 147 -9.04 13.41 25.04
CA ARG A 147 -9.23 12.14 24.31
C ARG A 147 -10.37 12.24 23.31
N PHE A 148 -11.47 12.89 23.67
CA PHE A 148 -12.58 13.13 22.75
C PHE A 148 -12.12 13.95 21.53
N GLN A 149 -11.45 15.09 21.77
CA GLN A 149 -10.91 15.96 20.72
C GLN A 149 -9.86 15.24 19.86
N HIS A 150 -9.03 14.39 20.46
CA HIS A 150 -8.09 13.54 19.75
C HIS A 150 -8.81 12.55 18.82
N ASN A 151 -9.84 11.88 19.32
CA ASN A 151 -10.58 10.86 18.57
C ASN A 151 -11.33 11.44 17.36
N ILE A 152 -11.83 12.68 17.45
CA ILE A 152 -12.45 13.38 16.32
C ILE A 152 -11.42 14.06 15.39
N GLY A 153 -10.12 13.95 15.70
CA GLY A 153 -9.02 14.43 14.87
C GLY A 153 -8.78 15.94 14.89
N THR A 154 -9.36 16.69 15.84
CA THR A 154 -9.16 18.14 15.95
C THR A 154 -7.79 18.47 16.55
N ILE A 155 -7.30 17.62 17.46
CA ILE A 155 -6.01 17.71 18.14
C ILE A 155 -5.29 16.35 18.11
N LEU A 156 -4.01 16.32 18.48
CA LEU A 156 -3.26 15.09 18.74
C LEU A 156 -2.77 15.07 20.19
N TYR A 157 -3.20 14.06 20.95
CA TYR A 157 -2.93 13.92 22.38
C TYR A 157 -2.80 12.45 22.77
N PHE A 158 -1.83 12.14 23.63
CA PHE A 158 -1.66 10.82 24.22
C PHE A 158 -1.55 10.94 25.74
N SER A 159 -2.39 10.23 26.48
CA SER A 159 -2.47 10.31 27.96
C SER A 159 -1.35 9.54 28.70
N ILE A 160 -0.20 9.34 28.06
CA ILE A 160 0.94 8.57 28.58
C ILE A 160 2.15 9.48 28.77
N GLU A 161 2.91 9.30 29.85
CA GLU A 161 4.17 10.03 30.03
C GLU A 161 5.25 9.53 29.03
N PRO A 162 6.12 10.40 28.49
CA PRO A 162 6.18 11.86 28.69
C PRO A 162 5.31 12.67 27.71
N LEU A 163 4.46 12.02 26.88
CA LEU A 163 3.63 12.70 25.87
C LEU A 163 2.45 13.48 26.47
N LYS A 164 2.02 13.13 27.68
CA LYS A 164 0.86 13.69 28.38
C LYS A 164 0.97 15.19 28.65
N ASP A 165 2.18 15.74 28.74
CA ASP A 165 2.39 17.16 29.04
C ASP A 165 2.11 18.07 27.83
N LYS A 166 2.30 17.60 26.61
CA LYS A 166 2.21 18.45 25.41
C LYS A 166 1.05 18.02 24.52
N ILE A 167 0.29 19.01 24.06
CA ILE A 167 -0.92 18.82 23.25
C ILE A 167 -0.72 19.53 21.93
N VAL A 168 -0.83 18.80 20.84
CA VAL A 168 -0.74 19.36 19.47
C VAL A 168 -2.13 19.84 19.06
N LEU A 169 -2.28 21.15 18.90
CA LEU A 169 -3.54 21.79 18.48
C LEU A 169 -3.78 21.73 16.98
N ASP A 170 -2.70 21.58 16.20
CA ASP A 170 -2.73 21.52 14.75
C ASP A 170 -2.13 20.20 14.24
N PRO A 171 -2.94 19.15 14.03
CA PRO A 171 -2.42 17.89 13.47
C PRO A 171 -1.75 18.03 12.11
N GLN A 172 -2.09 19.06 11.31
CA GLN A 172 -1.44 19.32 10.03
C GLN A 172 0.04 19.69 10.23
N TRP A 173 0.38 20.38 11.31
CA TRP A 173 1.77 20.70 11.66
C TRP A 173 2.63 19.45 11.87
N MET A 174 2.08 18.39 12.48
CA MET A 174 2.76 17.10 12.60
C MET A 174 2.93 16.40 11.25
N ILE A 175 1.92 16.49 10.38
CA ILE A 175 2.00 15.97 9.02
C ILE A 175 3.10 16.71 8.23
N ASP A 176 3.21 18.02 8.40
CA ASP A 176 4.22 18.82 7.71
C ASP A 176 5.64 18.52 8.22
N ALA A 177 5.79 18.26 9.53
CA ALA A 177 7.04 17.75 10.09
C ALA A 177 7.43 16.41 9.44
N LEU A 178 6.50 15.46 9.33
CA LEU A 178 6.72 14.18 8.64
C LEU A 178 7.08 14.38 7.16
N LYS A 179 6.32 15.21 6.44
CA LYS A 179 6.57 15.52 5.02
C LYS A 179 7.96 16.10 4.82
N SER A 180 8.40 16.99 5.70
CA SER A 180 9.75 17.59 5.61
C SER A 180 10.86 16.55 5.71
N LEU A 181 10.64 15.46 6.48
CA LEU A 181 11.57 14.35 6.59
C LEU A 181 11.51 13.41 5.38
N ILE A 182 10.33 13.04 4.87
CA ILE A 182 10.22 12.04 3.81
C ILE A 182 10.31 12.61 2.38
N THR A 183 10.02 13.89 2.18
CA THR A 183 10.07 14.57 0.86
C THR A 183 11.25 15.53 0.70
N ALA A 184 12.26 15.43 1.58
CA ALA A 184 13.37 16.38 1.66
C ALA A 184 14.18 16.51 0.36
N GLU A 185 14.16 15.52 -0.53
CA GLU A 185 14.85 15.58 -1.84
C GLU A 185 14.46 16.82 -2.67
N ILE A 186 13.17 17.15 -2.69
CA ILE A 186 12.62 18.23 -3.53
C ILE A 186 12.92 19.60 -2.92
N PHE A 187 12.99 19.69 -1.58
CA PHE A 187 13.00 20.96 -0.85
C PHE A 187 14.34 21.27 -0.13
N VAL A 188 15.13 20.27 0.21
CA VAL A 188 16.31 20.39 1.10
C VAL A 188 17.64 20.22 0.36
N LEU A 189 17.75 19.33 -0.63
CA LEU A 189 19.02 19.13 -1.36
C LEU A 189 19.52 20.38 -2.08
N ARG A 190 18.61 21.29 -2.46
CA ARG A 190 18.98 22.61 -3.02
C ARG A 190 19.65 23.54 -2.00
N ASN A 191 19.39 23.35 -0.71
CA ASN A 191 19.76 24.27 0.36
C ASN A 191 20.87 23.73 1.28
N VAL A 192 21.06 22.41 1.39
CA VAL A 192 22.08 21.81 2.28
C VAL A 192 22.85 20.66 1.60
N PRO A 193 23.85 20.95 0.75
CA PRO A 193 24.64 19.92 0.06
C PRO A 193 25.40 18.97 1.01
N ALA A 194 25.76 19.44 2.22
CA ALA A 194 26.54 18.69 3.19
C ALA A 194 25.82 17.44 3.77
N VAL A 195 24.50 17.32 3.60
CA VAL A 195 23.73 16.15 4.04
C VAL A 195 23.19 15.29 2.90
N ALA A 196 23.62 15.56 1.65
CA ALA A 196 23.17 14.82 0.48
C ALA A 196 23.46 13.31 0.58
N ASP A 197 24.65 12.92 1.06
CA ASP A 197 25.02 11.52 1.23
C ASP A 197 24.13 10.83 2.28
N LYS A 198 23.83 11.51 3.39
CA LYS A 198 22.94 11.01 4.45
C LYS A 198 21.51 10.86 3.95
N TRP A 199 21.05 11.79 3.11
CA TRP A 199 19.75 11.69 2.45
C TRP A 199 19.68 10.49 1.50
N LEU A 200 20.72 10.25 0.71
CA LEU A 200 20.80 9.10 -0.18
C LEU A 200 20.74 7.78 0.61
N VAL A 201 21.43 7.72 1.75
CA VAL A 201 21.33 6.60 2.69
C VAL A 201 19.90 6.43 3.20
N PHE A 202 19.24 7.50 3.65
CA PHE A 202 17.85 7.43 4.10
C PHE A 202 16.90 6.91 3.01
N LYS A 203 17.02 7.41 1.78
CA LYS A 203 16.19 6.97 0.64
C LYS A 203 16.43 5.50 0.26
N LYS A 204 17.67 5.02 0.41
CA LYS A 204 18.04 3.64 0.06
C LYS A 204 17.70 2.65 1.18
N SER A 205 17.90 3.03 2.44
CA SER A 205 17.92 2.10 3.58
C SER A 205 16.89 2.41 4.66
N GLY A 206 16.11 3.49 4.53
CA GLY A 206 15.18 3.95 5.55
C GLY A 206 15.85 4.50 6.82
N ILE A 207 17.19 4.61 6.86
CA ILE A 207 17.96 5.09 8.02
C ILE A 207 17.89 6.62 8.14
N LEU A 208 17.17 7.09 9.15
CA LEU A 208 17.04 8.50 9.50
C LEU A 208 18.01 8.84 10.63
N SER A 209 19.12 9.49 10.28
CA SER A 209 20.17 9.86 11.22
C SER A 209 19.82 11.14 12.00
N PRO A 210 20.26 11.29 13.27
CA PRO A 210 20.03 12.52 14.05
C PRO A 210 20.54 13.78 13.34
N GLU A 211 21.68 13.69 12.67
CA GLU A 211 22.30 14.81 11.96
C GLU A 211 21.47 15.23 10.74
N LEU A 212 20.81 14.26 10.07
CA LEU A 212 19.89 14.57 8.97
C LEU A 212 18.64 15.30 9.50
N ILE A 213 18.10 14.86 10.65
CA ILE A 213 16.98 15.55 11.30
C ILE A 213 17.39 16.98 11.66
N ASP A 214 18.55 17.17 12.28
CA ASP A 214 19.04 18.51 12.66
C ASP A 214 19.29 19.42 11.47
N ALA A 215 19.73 18.85 10.34
CA ALA A 215 19.93 19.60 9.10
C ALA A 215 18.62 19.98 8.40
N ILE A 216 17.54 19.20 8.56
CA ILE A 216 16.23 19.49 8.00
C ILE A 216 15.47 20.46 8.93
N TRP A 217 15.47 20.19 10.23
CA TRP A 217 14.80 20.99 11.25
C TRP A 217 15.75 22.01 11.89
N THR A 218 16.39 22.83 11.04
CA THR A 218 17.24 23.90 11.54
C THR A 218 16.41 24.96 12.26
N LYS A 219 16.98 25.60 13.27
CA LYS A 219 16.31 26.72 13.96
C LYS A 219 16.02 27.91 13.03
N LYS A 220 16.79 28.06 11.96
CA LYS A 220 16.64 29.17 11.00
C LYS A 220 15.45 28.98 10.08
N ASP A 221 15.29 27.77 9.55
CA ASP A 221 14.30 27.49 8.51
C ASP A 221 13.01 26.87 9.10
N ASN A 222 13.12 26.18 10.25
CA ASN A 222 12.04 25.47 10.92
C ASN A 222 12.12 25.60 12.46
N PRO A 223 11.99 26.81 13.03
CA PRO A 223 12.16 27.05 14.47
C PRO A 223 11.20 26.21 15.33
N ASP A 224 9.94 26.05 14.91
CA ASP A 224 8.93 25.31 15.66
C ASP A 224 9.26 23.81 15.78
N PHE A 225 9.78 23.21 14.69
CA PHE A 225 10.21 21.81 14.70
C PHE A 225 11.49 21.63 15.50
N HIS A 226 12.44 22.56 15.38
CA HIS A 226 13.68 22.53 16.16
C HIS A 226 13.40 22.57 17.67
N ASP A 227 12.60 23.53 18.12
CA ASP A 227 12.35 23.75 19.55
C ASP A 227 11.43 22.66 20.16
N ASN A 228 10.71 21.90 19.34
CA ASN A 228 9.86 20.78 19.77
C ASN A 228 10.31 19.39 19.27
N LYS A 229 11.54 19.29 18.76
CA LYS A 229 12.09 18.09 18.09
C LYS A 229 11.83 16.81 18.87
N ASP A 230 12.20 16.78 20.14
CA ASP A 230 12.10 15.58 20.97
C ASP A 230 10.66 15.09 21.11
N HIS A 231 9.72 16.03 21.30
CA HIS A 231 8.31 15.68 21.43
C HIS A 231 7.74 15.17 20.09
N ILE A 232 8.11 15.78 18.97
CA ILE A 232 7.71 15.34 17.64
C ILE A 232 8.22 13.91 17.37
N LEU A 233 9.50 13.64 17.66
CA LEU A 233 10.09 12.31 17.48
C LEU A 233 9.42 11.26 18.38
N LEU A 234 9.15 11.59 19.65
CA LEU A 234 8.41 10.72 20.55
C LEU A 234 7.00 10.40 20.05
N LEU A 235 6.30 11.37 19.46
CA LEU A 235 4.99 11.14 18.83
C LEU A 235 5.12 10.21 17.61
N MET A 236 6.13 10.42 16.77
CA MET A 236 6.38 9.57 15.59
C MET A 236 6.73 8.13 15.98
N GLU A 237 7.52 7.94 17.04
CA GLU A 237 7.80 6.63 17.62
C GLU A 237 6.54 5.99 18.20
N LYS A 238 5.74 6.75 18.97
CA LYS A 238 4.49 6.24 19.55
C LYS A 238 3.48 5.79 18.48
N LEU A 239 3.48 6.44 17.32
CA LEU A 239 2.66 6.10 16.16
C LEU A 239 3.26 4.98 15.29
N ASN A 240 4.42 4.43 15.67
CA ASN A 240 5.20 3.45 14.91
C ASN A 240 5.52 3.92 13.48
N ILE A 241 5.68 5.23 13.26
CA ILE A 241 6.08 5.80 11.97
C ILE A 241 7.59 5.66 11.77
N ILE A 242 8.33 5.86 12.85
CA ILE A 242 9.76 5.60 12.97
C ILE A 242 10.00 4.72 14.19
N ALA A 243 11.13 4.02 14.23
CA ALA A 243 11.54 3.23 15.38
C ALA A 243 13.05 3.27 15.56
N ARG A 244 13.53 3.30 16.80
CA ARG A 244 14.94 3.00 17.09
C ARG A 244 15.15 1.49 17.03
N PRO A 245 15.91 0.97 16.06
CA PRO A 245 16.11 -0.46 15.96
C PRO A 245 17.00 -0.97 17.09
N ARG A 246 16.73 -2.20 17.50
CA ARG A 246 17.66 -2.97 18.33
C ARG A 246 18.74 -3.61 17.47
N SER A 247 19.94 -3.73 18.03
CA SER A 247 21.07 -4.41 17.41
C SER A 247 21.95 -5.06 18.47
N TYR A 248 22.88 -5.92 18.02
CA TYR A 248 23.93 -6.44 18.88
C TYR A 248 25.11 -5.45 18.94
N GLY A 249 25.49 -5.05 20.16
CA GLY A 249 26.72 -4.32 20.43
C GLY A 249 27.96 -5.20 20.25
N GLU A 250 29.15 -4.59 20.33
CA GLU A 250 30.44 -5.31 20.23
C GLU A 250 30.63 -6.33 21.36
N ASP A 251 29.98 -6.11 22.50
CA ASP A 251 29.96 -7.02 23.65
C ASP A 251 28.93 -8.15 23.52
N GLY A 252 28.22 -8.22 22.38
CA GLY A 252 27.16 -9.20 22.10
C GLY A 252 25.85 -8.91 22.84
N LYS A 253 25.72 -7.81 23.57
CA LYS A 253 24.46 -7.43 24.23
C LYS A 253 23.56 -6.67 23.28
N ILE A 254 22.26 -6.80 23.50
CA ILE A 254 21.26 -6.03 22.77
C ILE A 254 21.34 -4.57 23.25
N LYS A 255 21.49 -3.65 22.30
CA LYS A 255 21.41 -2.20 22.50
C LYS A 255 20.37 -1.59 21.58
N GLU A 256 19.92 -0.40 21.93
CA GLU A 256 19.14 0.46 21.04
C GLU A 256 20.09 1.37 20.25
N GLU A 257 19.82 1.53 18.96
CA GLU A 257 20.59 2.43 18.12
C GLU A 257 20.22 3.90 18.34
N THR A 258 21.15 4.80 18.00
CA THR A 258 20.97 6.25 18.12
C THR A 258 20.24 6.88 16.94
N PHE A 259 20.09 6.14 15.84
CA PHE A 259 19.35 6.55 14.65
C PHE A 259 17.96 5.90 14.62
N TYR A 260 17.08 6.42 13.77
CA TYR A 260 15.77 5.85 13.54
C TYR A 260 15.71 5.12 12.21
N LEU A 261 14.86 4.11 12.11
CA LEU A 261 14.41 3.55 10.84
C LEU A 261 12.98 4.02 10.57
N ALA A 262 12.72 4.42 9.32
CA ALA A 262 11.37 4.66 8.81
C ALA A 262 10.97 3.49 7.89
N PRO A 263 10.13 2.54 8.36
CA PRO A 263 9.80 1.34 7.57
C PRO A 263 9.18 1.64 6.20
N CYS A 264 8.47 2.76 6.06
CA CYS A 264 7.88 3.18 4.79
C CYS A 264 8.91 3.67 3.74
N MET A 265 10.16 3.92 4.16
CA MET A 265 11.26 4.38 3.31
C MET A 265 12.27 3.27 3.01
N LEU A 266 12.01 2.05 3.48
CA LEU A 266 12.85 0.89 3.12
C LEU A 266 12.75 0.63 1.62
N HIS A 267 13.83 0.15 1.01
CA HIS A 267 13.79 -0.33 -0.36
C HIS A 267 13.03 -1.65 -0.43
N GLN A 268 12.41 -1.92 -1.57
CA GLN A 268 11.79 -3.22 -1.82
C GLN A 268 12.85 -4.30 -1.93
N ALA A 269 12.60 -5.44 -1.31
CA ALA A 269 13.47 -6.60 -1.46
C ALA A 269 13.37 -7.15 -2.88
N THR A 270 14.51 -7.45 -3.49
CA THR A 270 14.56 -8.28 -4.69
C THR A 270 14.18 -9.73 -4.35
N PRO A 271 13.67 -10.53 -5.31
CA PRO A 271 13.36 -11.93 -5.06
C PRO A 271 14.53 -12.73 -4.48
N LYS A 272 15.78 -12.42 -4.88
CA LYS A 272 17.00 -13.03 -4.32
C LYS A 272 17.23 -12.71 -2.84
N GLU A 273 16.76 -11.56 -2.37
CA GLU A 273 16.87 -11.11 -0.98
C GLU A 273 15.71 -11.61 -0.09
N ILE A 274 14.53 -11.85 -0.68
CA ILE A 274 13.37 -12.47 -0.01
C ILE A 274 13.55 -13.98 0.14
N ILE A 275 14.26 -14.62 -0.80
CA ILE A 275 14.66 -16.02 -0.68
C ILE A 275 15.57 -16.12 0.54
N THR A 276 15.00 -16.55 1.68
CA THR A 276 15.79 -17.25 2.69
C THR A 276 16.64 -18.26 1.92
N PRO A 277 17.99 -18.20 2.00
CA PRO A 277 18.86 -19.07 1.22
C PRO A 277 18.30 -20.48 1.36
N GLU A 278 17.98 -21.10 0.21
CA GLU A 278 17.39 -22.44 0.10
C GLU A 278 17.80 -23.24 1.32
N LEU A 279 16.82 -23.50 2.22
CA LEU A 279 17.06 -24.01 3.56
C LEU A 279 18.22 -24.99 3.50
N SER A 280 19.39 -24.56 3.98
CA SER A 280 20.52 -25.49 4.00
C SER A 280 20.01 -26.73 4.75
N PRO A 281 20.50 -27.95 4.46
CA PRO A 281 20.00 -29.17 5.11
C PRO A 281 20.06 -29.14 6.66
N GLN A 282 20.71 -28.12 7.22
CA GLN A 282 20.92 -27.84 8.64
C GLN A 282 19.93 -26.82 9.23
N MET A 283 19.04 -26.22 8.43
CA MET A 283 18.03 -25.25 8.86
C MET A 283 16.65 -25.89 8.97
N GLU A 284 15.96 -25.60 10.07
CA GLU A 284 14.61 -26.08 10.33
C GLU A 284 13.66 -24.87 10.36
N ARG A 285 12.53 -24.95 9.65
CA ARG A 285 11.56 -23.86 9.53
C ARG A 285 10.17 -24.31 9.95
N THR A 286 9.49 -23.49 10.74
CA THR A 286 8.07 -23.67 11.06
C THR A 286 7.19 -23.41 9.83
N SER A 287 6.01 -24.01 9.77
CA SER A 287 4.95 -23.49 8.91
C SER A 287 4.63 -22.04 9.29
N ALA A 288 4.43 -21.16 8.31
CA ALA A 288 4.11 -19.78 8.60
C ALA A 288 2.73 -19.64 9.26
N ILE A 289 2.65 -18.87 10.34
CA ILE A 289 1.38 -18.33 10.82
C ILE A 289 1.04 -17.11 9.97
N CYS A 290 -0.23 -16.99 9.60
CA CYS A 290 -0.72 -16.00 8.65
C CYS A 290 -1.86 -15.19 9.28
N PHE A 291 -1.76 -13.86 9.23
CA PHE A 291 -2.78 -12.93 9.64
C PHE A 291 -3.47 -12.41 8.38
N MET A 292 -4.62 -12.99 8.05
CA MET A 292 -5.39 -12.66 6.84
C MET A 292 -6.41 -11.58 7.15
N CYS A 293 -6.35 -10.45 6.46
CA CYS A 293 -7.40 -9.44 6.56
C CYS A 293 -8.70 -9.94 5.89
N VAL A 294 -9.80 -10.01 6.65
CA VAL A 294 -11.10 -10.52 6.18
C VAL A 294 -11.63 -9.73 4.98
N GLY A 295 -11.45 -8.40 4.99
CA GLY A 295 -11.84 -7.50 3.89
C GLY A 295 -10.98 -7.64 2.63
N LYS A 296 -10.00 -8.56 2.61
CA LYS A 296 -9.06 -8.80 1.50
C LYS A 296 -8.30 -7.55 1.02
N PHE A 297 -8.17 -6.58 1.91
CA PHE A 297 -7.41 -5.35 1.69
C PHE A 297 -6.66 -5.02 2.97
N LEU A 298 -5.34 -4.87 2.87
CA LEU A 298 -4.51 -4.40 3.97
C LEU A 298 -3.89 -3.06 3.56
N PRO A 299 -4.21 -1.95 4.24
CA PRO A 299 -3.54 -0.68 4.01
C PRO A 299 -2.02 -0.82 4.23
N PRO A 300 -1.15 -0.39 3.29
CA PRO A 300 0.30 -0.48 3.46
C PRO A 300 0.84 0.10 4.78
N PRO A 301 0.31 1.23 5.30
CA PRO A 301 0.76 1.78 6.58
C PRO A 301 0.62 0.82 7.77
N VAL A 302 -0.35 -0.11 7.76
CA VAL A 302 -0.57 -1.06 8.85
C VAL A 302 0.64 -1.98 8.99
N PHE A 303 1.12 -2.52 7.86
CA PHE A 303 2.32 -3.35 7.85
C PHE A 303 3.57 -2.56 8.23
N HIS A 304 3.74 -1.34 7.71
CA HIS A 304 4.89 -0.50 8.06
C HIS A 304 4.95 -0.22 9.58
N ARG A 305 3.80 0.07 10.21
CA ARG A 305 3.70 0.28 11.66
C ARG A 305 3.97 -1.01 12.45
N LEU A 306 3.54 -2.17 11.94
CA LEU A 306 3.88 -3.46 12.55
C LEU A 306 5.39 -3.68 12.55
N ILE A 307 6.06 -3.40 11.43
CA ILE A 307 7.53 -3.48 11.36
C ILE A 307 8.17 -2.49 12.34
N GLY A 308 7.65 -1.26 12.43
CA GLY A 308 8.07 -0.29 13.45
C GLY A 308 8.02 -0.87 14.87
N ALA A 309 6.92 -1.55 15.23
CA ALA A 309 6.81 -2.23 16.52
C ALA A 309 7.85 -3.37 16.67
N CYS A 310 8.00 -4.23 15.67
CA CYS A 310 8.99 -5.33 15.69
C CYS A 310 10.43 -4.84 15.90
N LEU A 311 10.81 -3.70 15.32
CA LEU A 311 12.15 -3.11 15.45
C LEU A 311 12.50 -2.70 16.88
N THR A 312 11.49 -2.34 17.68
CA THR A 312 11.66 -2.01 19.10
C THR A 312 11.77 -3.25 19.97
N GLN A 313 11.35 -4.42 19.48
CA GLN A 313 11.33 -5.66 20.22
C GLN A 313 12.57 -6.52 19.99
N TRP A 314 12.94 -6.74 18.72
CA TRP A 314 13.98 -7.68 18.33
C TRP A 314 15.09 -7.04 17.50
N PRO A 315 16.36 -7.48 17.67
CA PRO A 315 17.44 -7.08 16.79
C PRO A 315 17.19 -7.46 15.33
N ILE A 316 17.59 -6.58 14.40
CA ILE A 316 17.56 -6.90 12.97
C ILE A 316 18.60 -7.98 12.67
N ALA A 317 18.17 -9.04 11.98
CA ALA A 317 19.06 -10.10 11.57
C ALA A 317 20.06 -9.59 10.52
N LYS A 318 21.32 -10.00 10.66
CA LYS A 318 22.36 -9.70 9.68
C LYS A 318 22.70 -10.91 8.81
N GLN A 319 22.88 -10.66 7.52
CA GLN A 319 23.43 -11.62 6.55
C GLN A 319 24.65 -10.98 5.90
N GLU A 320 25.82 -11.63 6.00
CA GLU A 320 27.08 -11.13 5.43
C GLU A 320 27.43 -9.68 5.82
N SER A 321 26.99 -9.23 7.00
CA SER A 321 27.12 -7.88 7.57
C SER A 321 26.07 -6.85 7.13
N GLU A 322 25.17 -7.20 6.21
CA GLU A 322 24.04 -6.36 5.82
C GLU A 322 22.80 -6.64 6.66
N ASN A 323 22.00 -5.59 6.91
CA ASN A 323 20.75 -5.71 7.66
C ASN A 323 19.67 -6.34 6.76
N HIS A 324 19.03 -7.40 7.22
CA HIS A 324 18.03 -8.14 6.45
C HIS A 324 16.62 -7.54 6.65
N ILE A 325 16.43 -6.30 6.19
CA ILE A 325 15.21 -5.52 6.36
C ILE A 325 14.84 -4.76 5.08
N PHE A 326 13.60 -4.94 4.63
CA PHE A 326 13.09 -4.39 3.38
C PHE A 326 11.63 -3.96 3.49
N CYS A 327 11.18 -3.15 2.54
CA CYS A 327 9.78 -2.81 2.39
C CYS A 327 9.00 -4.06 1.98
N GLY A 328 8.17 -4.57 2.90
CA GLY A 328 7.36 -5.78 2.70
C GLY A 328 7.96 -7.06 3.27
N CYS A 329 9.22 -7.08 3.74
CA CYS A 329 9.86 -8.28 4.32
C CYS A 329 10.96 -7.89 5.32
N CYS A 330 10.94 -8.47 6.52
CA CYS A 330 11.92 -8.19 7.56
C CYS A 330 12.30 -9.47 8.31
N VAL A 331 13.58 -9.60 8.67
CA VAL A 331 14.09 -10.72 9.46
C VAL A 331 14.71 -10.22 10.75
N PHE A 332 14.30 -10.82 11.87
CA PHE A 332 14.71 -10.45 13.22
C PHE A 332 15.34 -11.65 13.94
N ASP A 333 16.36 -11.41 14.76
CA ASP A 333 16.92 -12.45 15.63
C ASP A 333 16.08 -12.53 16.92
N LEU A 334 15.38 -13.65 17.14
CA LEU A 334 14.64 -13.91 18.38
C LEU A 334 15.60 -14.28 19.53
N ASP A 335 16.66 -15.01 19.19
CA ASP A 335 17.81 -15.33 20.02
C ASP A 335 19.04 -15.62 19.12
N LEU A 336 20.09 -16.25 19.67
CA LEU A 336 21.31 -16.60 18.93
C LEU A 336 21.13 -17.73 17.89
N HIS A 337 19.97 -18.37 17.84
CA HIS A 337 19.70 -19.60 17.10
C HIS A 337 18.44 -19.52 16.23
N HIS A 338 17.51 -18.63 16.53
CA HIS A 338 16.19 -18.53 15.93
C HIS A 338 15.98 -17.15 15.31
N ARG A 339 15.47 -17.15 14.08
CA ARG A 339 15.09 -15.94 13.34
C ARG A 339 13.61 -15.92 13.05
N LEU A 340 12.99 -14.78 13.26
CA LEU A 340 11.62 -14.48 12.86
C LEU A 340 11.65 -13.73 11.52
N THR A 341 11.03 -14.31 10.50
CA THR A 341 10.78 -13.62 9.23
C THR A 341 9.33 -13.16 9.21
N VAL A 342 9.10 -11.87 8.97
CA VAL A 342 7.76 -11.28 8.80
C VAL A 342 7.66 -10.62 7.44
N TYR A 343 6.66 -10.98 6.64
CA TYR A 343 6.49 -10.40 5.30
C TYR A 343 5.02 -10.25 4.92
N LEU A 344 4.75 -9.30 4.02
CA LEU A 344 3.42 -9.01 3.51
C LEU A 344 3.27 -9.56 2.08
N ARG A 345 2.18 -10.26 1.81
CA ARG A 345 1.78 -10.64 0.45
C ARG A 345 0.30 -10.43 0.24
N GLY A 346 -0.05 -9.54 -0.68
CA GLY A 346 -1.45 -9.14 -0.90
C GLY A 346 -2.02 -8.50 0.36
N TYR A 347 -2.99 -9.18 0.99
CA TYR A 347 -3.67 -8.76 2.22
C TYR A 347 -3.38 -9.70 3.40
N VAL A 348 -2.31 -10.50 3.31
CA VAL A 348 -1.93 -11.49 4.32
C VAL A 348 -0.51 -11.19 4.82
N ILE A 349 -0.38 -11.05 6.14
CA ILE A 349 0.92 -10.97 6.82
C ILE A 349 1.34 -12.37 7.21
N PHE A 350 2.54 -12.77 6.81
CA PHE A 350 3.14 -14.05 7.12
C PHE A 350 4.23 -13.87 8.17
N ALA A 351 4.29 -14.82 9.11
CA ALA A 351 5.37 -14.92 10.06
C ALA A 351 5.84 -16.38 10.18
N HIS A 352 7.14 -16.62 10.08
CA HIS A 352 7.71 -17.94 10.37
C HIS A 352 9.01 -17.81 11.16
N VAL A 353 9.29 -18.83 11.96
CA VAL A 353 10.55 -18.97 12.68
C VAL A 353 11.44 -20.01 12.00
N THR A 354 12.70 -19.63 11.80
CA THR A 354 13.76 -20.46 11.23
C THR A 354 14.88 -20.65 12.25
N ARG A 355 15.33 -21.89 12.41
CA ARG A 355 16.50 -22.25 13.21
C ARG A 355 17.76 -22.28 12.34
N MET A 356 18.82 -21.61 12.78
CA MET A 356 20.03 -21.36 11.99
C MET A 356 21.19 -22.35 12.23
N LYS A 357 21.27 -23.02 13.39
CA LYS A 357 22.38 -23.96 13.73
C LYS A 357 21.90 -25.23 14.46
N VAL A 358 22.51 -26.38 14.14
CA VAL A 358 22.20 -27.74 14.66
C VAL A 358 22.80 -28.02 16.05
N THR A 359 23.21 -27.01 16.82
CA THR A 359 23.71 -27.24 18.19
C THR A 359 22.55 -27.36 19.19
N GLY A 360 21.95 -28.54 19.27
CA GLY A 360 21.21 -29.05 20.44
C GLY A 360 19.78 -28.53 20.71
N MET A 361 19.47 -27.24 20.48
CA MET A 361 18.15 -26.68 20.84
C MET A 361 17.14 -26.80 19.69
N SER A 362 16.03 -27.53 19.90
CA SER A 362 14.91 -27.60 18.94
C SER A 362 14.22 -26.25 18.77
N LEU A 363 13.44 -26.10 17.68
CA LEU A 363 12.49 -24.99 17.55
C LEU A 363 11.64 -24.88 18.81
N SER A 364 11.69 -23.71 19.47
CA SER A 364 10.95 -23.44 20.69
C SER A 364 9.55 -22.97 20.37
N SER A 365 8.54 -23.73 20.82
CA SER A 365 7.13 -23.31 20.75
C SER A 365 6.89 -22.03 21.55
N GLU A 366 7.57 -21.86 22.69
CA GLU A 366 7.45 -20.66 23.53
C GLU A 366 7.87 -19.39 22.76
N LEU A 367 8.97 -19.43 22.01
CA LEU A 367 9.42 -18.29 21.19
C LEU A 367 8.42 -17.97 20.08
N CYS A 368 7.89 -18.99 19.41
CA CYS A 368 6.91 -18.85 18.34
C CYS A 368 5.58 -18.28 18.86
N ILE A 369 5.09 -18.75 20.02
CA ILE A 369 3.90 -18.23 20.69
C ILE A 369 4.10 -16.77 21.09
N LYS A 370 5.25 -16.42 21.70
CA LYS A 370 5.58 -15.02 22.05
C LYS A 370 5.61 -14.11 20.82
N ALA A 371 6.24 -14.55 19.73
CA ALA A 371 6.28 -13.79 18.49
C ALA A 371 4.88 -13.58 17.88
N LYS A 372 4.06 -14.63 17.83
CA LYS A 372 2.67 -14.56 17.35
C LYS A 372 1.83 -13.59 18.19
N ASN A 373 1.88 -13.72 19.51
CA ASN A 373 1.11 -12.87 20.42
C ASN A 373 1.54 -11.40 20.28
N PHE A 374 2.85 -11.13 20.21
CA PHE A 374 3.37 -9.78 19.98
C PHE A 374 2.85 -9.19 18.66
N ILE A 375 2.88 -9.95 17.55
CA ILE A 375 2.36 -9.49 16.25
C ILE A 375 0.85 -9.21 16.35
N PHE A 376 0.08 -10.12 16.96
CA PHE A 376 -1.37 -9.97 17.09
C PHE A 376 -1.77 -8.75 17.94
N GLU A 377 -1.15 -8.58 19.10
CA GLU A 377 -1.38 -7.44 20.00
C GLU A 377 -1.03 -6.12 19.31
N ASN A 378 0.11 -6.05 18.61
CA ASN A 378 0.49 -4.83 17.90
C ASN A 378 -0.41 -4.55 16.70
N LEU A 379 -0.86 -5.56 15.96
CA LEU A 379 -1.86 -5.35 14.90
C LEU A 379 -3.16 -4.79 15.47
N SER A 380 -3.64 -5.35 16.58
CA SER A 380 -4.85 -4.87 17.27
C SER A 380 -4.68 -3.41 17.73
N ASN A 381 -3.57 -3.10 18.40
CA ASN A 381 -3.24 -1.74 18.81
C ASN A 381 -3.12 -0.76 17.63
N ILE A 382 -2.54 -1.18 16.51
CA ILE A 382 -2.42 -0.33 15.31
C ILE A 382 -3.81 -0.05 14.73
N ILE A 383 -4.68 -1.06 14.64
CA ILE A 383 -6.05 -0.89 14.15
C ILE A 383 -6.82 0.09 15.04
N GLU A 384 -6.77 -0.12 16.37
CA GLU A 384 -7.44 0.74 17.35
C GLU A 384 -6.95 2.19 17.26
N ASN A 385 -5.62 2.40 17.21
CA ASN A 385 -5.04 3.75 17.15
C ASN A 385 -5.31 4.48 15.83
N VAL A 386 -5.62 3.77 14.74
CA VAL A 386 -5.97 4.38 13.44
C VAL A 386 -7.48 4.54 13.31
N GLY A 387 -8.27 4.08 14.28
CA GLY A 387 -9.74 4.04 14.17
C GLY A 387 -10.21 3.13 13.04
N GLN A 388 -9.39 2.14 12.67
CA GLN A 388 -9.74 1.17 11.64
C GLN A 388 -10.64 0.08 12.22
N SER A 389 -11.44 -0.50 11.36
CA SER A 389 -12.30 -1.63 11.68
C SER A 389 -11.92 -2.70 10.69
N MET A 390 -10.88 -3.44 11.08
CA MET A 390 -10.34 -4.56 10.33
C MET A 390 -10.25 -5.75 11.25
N GLU A 391 -10.64 -6.91 10.73
CA GLU A 391 -10.53 -8.17 11.42
C GLU A 391 -9.48 -9.04 10.74
N PHE A 392 -8.73 -9.77 11.56
CA PHE A 392 -7.72 -10.71 11.12
C PHE A 392 -8.13 -12.14 11.47
N GLU A 393 -8.18 -13.00 10.46
CA GLU A 393 -8.32 -14.44 10.64
C GLU A 393 -6.95 -15.11 10.63
N LEU A 394 -6.71 -15.95 11.63
CA LEU A 394 -5.48 -16.73 11.74
C LEU A 394 -5.53 -17.96 10.84
N HIS A 395 -4.49 -18.11 10.04
CA HIS A 395 -4.27 -19.25 9.16
C HIS A 395 -2.86 -19.82 9.35
N ILE A 396 -2.65 -21.06 8.96
CA ILE A 396 -1.31 -21.66 8.87
C ILE A 396 -1.05 -22.05 7.42
N GLN A 397 0.14 -21.72 6.92
CA GLN A 397 0.58 -22.11 5.59
C GLN A 397 0.99 -23.60 5.57
N CYS A 398 0.47 -24.33 4.58
CA CYS A 398 0.90 -25.69 4.30
C CYS A 398 2.44 -25.78 4.15
N PRO A 399 3.14 -26.71 4.82
CA PRO A 399 4.60 -26.88 4.72
C PRO A 399 5.09 -27.13 3.29
N ASN A 400 4.27 -27.79 2.48
CA ASN A 400 4.56 -28.14 1.08
C ASN A 400 4.22 -27.01 0.10
N SER A 401 3.84 -25.85 0.59
CA SER A 401 3.57 -24.67 -0.24
C SER A 401 4.87 -24.01 -0.67
N ASP A 402 4.90 -23.57 -1.93
CA ASP A 402 5.83 -22.51 -2.32
C ASP A 402 5.56 -21.28 -1.45
N ALA A 403 6.62 -20.58 -1.04
CA ALA A 403 6.53 -19.34 -0.24
C ALA A 403 5.62 -18.28 -0.91
N ASN A 404 5.33 -18.46 -2.20
CA ASN A 404 4.59 -17.56 -3.05
C ASN A 404 3.07 -17.84 -3.18
N SER A 405 2.52 -18.92 -2.60
CA SER A 405 1.10 -19.23 -2.78
C SER A 405 0.21 -18.71 -1.65
N LEU A 406 -0.84 -17.97 -2.01
CA LEU A 406 -1.96 -17.60 -1.11
C LEU A 406 -3.04 -18.70 -1.05
N GLN A 407 -2.95 -19.73 -1.91
CA GLN A 407 -3.98 -20.77 -2.02
C GLN A 407 -3.82 -21.89 -0.98
N SER A 408 -2.69 -21.94 -0.28
CA SER A 408 -2.25 -23.00 0.64
C SER A 408 -2.42 -22.63 2.12
N LEU A 409 -3.32 -21.71 2.42
CA LEU A 409 -3.61 -21.22 3.75
C LEU A 409 -4.77 -22.01 4.37
N ILE A 410 -4.55 -22.55 5.56
CA ILE A 410 -5.53 -23.37 6.28
C ILE A 410 -5.97 -22.61 7.52
N ALA A 411 -7.27 -22.39 7.68
CA ALA A 411 -7.80 -21.67 8.83
C ALA A 411 -7.45 -22.41 10.13
N VAL A 412 -6.98 -21.66 11.14
CA VAL A 412 -6.66 -22.23 12.47
C VAL A 412 -7.90 -22.84 13.12
N SER A 413 -9.08 -22.25 12.91
CA SER A 413 -10.36 -22.79 13.40
C SER A 413 -10.64 -24.21 12.88
N LEU A 414 -10.27 -24.49 11.63
CA LEU A 414 -10.41 -25.82 11.03
C LEU A 414 -9.41 -26.82 11.64
N LEU A 415 -8.16 -26.40 11.84
CA LEU A 415 -7.11 -27.22 12.45
C LEU A 415 -7.43 -27.57 13.92
N GLN A 416 -8.08 -26.67 14.65
CA GLN A 416 -8.50 -26.93 16.03
C GLN A 416 -9.67 -27.91 16.14
N GLN A 417 -10.50 -28.01 15.09
CA GLN A 417 -11.69 -28.86 15.07
C GLN A 417 -11.43 -30.27 14.52
N ASN A 418 -10.34 -30.47 13.79
CA ASN A 418 -10.05 -31.73 13.09
C ASN A 418 -8.64 -32.19 13.40
N GLU A 419 -8.45 -33.48 13.68
CA GLU A 419 -7.10 -34.03 13.89
C GLU A 419 -6.27 -34.01 12.59
N GLN A 420 -6.94 -34.25 11.45
CA GLN A 420 -6.34 -34.29 10.13
C GLN A 420 -7.13 -33.40 9.16
N VAL A 421 -6.41 -32.65 8.33
CA VAL A 421 -7.00 -31.78 7.30
C VAL A 421 -6.41 -32.11 5.93
N PRO A 422 -7.25 -32.36 4.91
CA PRO A 422 -6.75 -32.55 3.55
C PRO A 422 -6.31 -31.21 2.94
N CYS A 423 -5.16 -31.21 2.28
CA CYS A 423 -4.65 -30.07 1.54
C CYS A 423 -4.62 -30.38 0.04
N HIS A 424 -5.29 -29.54 -0.75
CA HIS A 424 -5.42 -29.68 -2.21
C HIS A 424 -4.72 -28.56 -3.00
N SER A 425 -4.02 -27.67 -2.32
CA SER A 425 -3.55 -26.39 -2.86
C SER A 425 -2.24 -26.45 -3.66
N HIS A 426 -1.78 -27.66 -3.99
CA HIS A 426 -0.53 -27.94 -4.71
C HIS A 426 -0.69 -29.22 -5.55
N LYS A 427 0.31 -29.53 -6.38
CA LYS A 427 0.26 -30.60 -7.40
C LYS A 427 -0.15 -31.99 -6.87
N THR A 428 0.08 -32.28 -5.60
CA THR A 428 -0.31 -33.54 -4.94
C THR A 428 -1.22 -33.28 -3.74
N SER A 429 -2.40 -33.91 -3.70
CA SER A 429 -3.23 -33.87 -2.49
C SER A 429 -2.59 -34.68 -1.37
N HIS A 430 -2.56 -34.16 -0.15
CA HIS A 430 -2.05 -34.87 1.01
C HIS A 430 -2.82 -34.50 2.28
N ILE A 431 -2.59 -35.27 3.34
CA ILE A 431 -3.21 -35.06 4.64
C ILE A 431 -2.18 -34.41 5.56
N LEU A 432 -2.61 -33.39 6.30
CA LEU A 432 -1.81 -32.70 7.30
C LEU A 432 -2.32 -33.06 8.69
N GLU A 433 -1.40 -33.37 9.59
CA GLU A 433 -1.70 -33.54 11.02
C GLU A 433 -1.81 -32.16 11.67
N SER A 434 -2.99 -31.82 12.20
CA SER A 434 -3.22 -30.50 12.81
C SER A 434 -2.30 -30.23 13.98
N LYS A 435 -1.97 -31.28 14.74
CA LYS A 435 -1.06 -31.22 15.90
C LYS A 435 0.33 -30.73 15.50
N ASP A 436 0.84 -31.18 14.34
CA ASP A 436 2.16 -30.78 13.84
C ASP A 436 2.23 -29.32 13.39
N LEU A 437 1.11 -28.77 12.93
CA LEU A 437 1.00 -27.37 12.51
C LEU A 437 0.80 -26.45 13.72
N LEU A 438 -0.04 -26.86 14.67
CA LEU A 438 -0.41 -26.04 15.82
C LEU A 438 0.66 -25.99 16.91
N LYS A 439 1.45 -27.07 17.09
CA LYS A 439 2.41 -27.23 18.21
C LYS A 439 3.41 -26.08 18.41
N PHE A 440 3.74 -25.35 17.34
CA PHE A 440 4.66 -24.23 17.43
C PHE A 440 3.96 -22.92 17.78
N TRP A 441 2.71 -22.73 17.36
CA TRP A 441 2.03 -21.43 17.44
C TRP A 441 0.99 -21.35 18.56
N PHE A 442 0.63 -22.48 19.17
CA PHE A 442 -0.42 -22.59 20.19
C PHE A 442 0.04 -23.47 21.35
N GLU A 443 -0.45 -23.17 22.55
CA GLU A 443 -0.22 -23.99 23.73
C GLU A 443 -0.97 -25.32 23.61
N GLU A 444 -0.35 -26.41 24.11
CA GLU A 444 -1.03 -27.71 24.18
C GLU A 444 -2.17 -27.64 25.19
N SER A 445 -3.40 -27.87 24.72
CA SER A 445 -4.57 -28.00 25.59
C SER A 445 -4.43 -29.28 26.40
N GLN A 446 -4.16 -29.17 27.70
CA GLN A 446 -4.24 -30.32 28.59
C GLN A 446 -5.70 -30.80 28.62
N GLY A 447 -5.91 -32.02 28.14
CA GLY A 447 -7.23 -32.63 28.08
C GLY A 447 -7.90 -32.67 29.45
N THR A 448 -9.01 -31.97 29.57
CA THR A 448 -10.08 -32.32 30.51
C THR A 448 -11.43 -32.16 29.80
N ASP A 449 -12.28 -33.12 30.10
CA ASP A 449 -13.51 -33.49 29.44
C ASP A 449 -14.62 -32.42 29.44
N GLU A 450 -15.51 -32.61 28.46
CA GLU A 450 -16.91 -32.19 28.39
C GLU A 450 -17.29 -30.78 27.86
N ARG A 451 -17.75 -30.82 26.60
CA ARG A 451 -18.90 -30.09 26.04
C ARG A 451 -19.04 -28.63 26.46
N ASN A 452 -18.36 -27.75 25.75
CA ASN A 452 -18.86 -26.39 25.56
C ASN A 452 -18.75 -25.98 24.10
N THR A 453 -19.87 -25.53 23.57
CA THR A 453 -20.09 -25.06 22.20
C THR A 453 -19.09 -23.96 21.83
N GLY A 454 -18.56 -24.05 20.62
CA GLY A 454 -17.48 -23.21 20.11
C GLY A 454 -17.74 -21.70 20.17
N VAL A 455 -16.95 -21.04 21.00
CA VAL A 455 -16.35 -19.72 20.79
C VAL A 455 -15.00 -19.81 21.49
N CYS A 456 -13.88 -19.66 20.78
CA CYS A 456 -12.56 -19.68 21.41
C CYS A 456 -12.34 -18.34 22.13
N SER A 457 -12.74 -18.31 23.40
CA SER A 457 -12.48 -17.25 24.36
C SER A 457 -10.99 -17.24 24.74
N ALA A 458 -10.19 -16.54 23.95
CA ALA A 458 -8.88 -16.03 24.37
C ALA A 458 -8.88 -14.48 24.41
N VAL A 459 -10.07 -13.89 24.64
CA VAL A 459 -10.32 -12.44 24.64
C VAL A 459 -10.60 -11.88 26.06
N GLU A 460 -10.68 -12.69 27.11
CA GLU A 460 -11.14 -12.21 28.43
C GLU A 460 -10.07 -12.08 29.54
N ALA A 461 -8.77 -12.16 29.24
CA ALA A 461 -7.75 -11.99 30.30
C ALA A 461 -7.20 -10.56 30.48
N LEU A 462 -7.38 -9.64 29.54
CA LEU A 462 -6.95 -8.24 29.69
C LEU A 462 -7.89 -7.30 28.92
N GLY A 463 -9.00 -6.88 29.54
CA GLY A 463 -9.82 -5.79 28.99
C GLY A 463 -11.32 -5.85 29.22
N SER A 464 -11.81 -6.30 30.38
CA SER A 464 -13.23 -6.13 30.71
C SER A 464 -13.45 -4.90 31.58
N LYS A 465 -13.80 -3.77 30.96
CA LYS A 465 -14.83 -2.87 31.51
C LYS A 465 -15.83 -2.50 30.42
N GLU A 466 -16.92 -3.27 30.46
CA GLU A 466 -18.30 -2.92 30.09
C GLU A 466 -18.60 -2.51 28.64
N ARG A 467 -19.18 -3.45 27.88
CA ARG A 467 -20.53 -3.28 27.27
C ARG A 467 -21.05 -4.63 26.78
N LYS A 468 -22.22 -5.03 27.28
CA LYS A 468 -22.96 -6.23 26.86
C LYS A 468 -23.65 -5.94 25.52
N GLN A 469 -23.48 -6.81 24.52
CA GLN A 469 -24.37 -6.84 23.36
C GLN A 469 -24.84 -8.27 23.08
N THR A 470 -26.15 -8.36 22.89
CA THR A 470 -26.96 -9.58 22.76
C THR A 470 -26.93 -10.05 21.31
N VAL A 471 -26.50 -11.29 21.07
CA VAL A 471 -26.51 -11.92 19.75
C VAL A 471 -27.94 -12.34 19.39
N ILE A 472 -28.49 -11.81 18.29
CA ILE A 472 -29.71 -12.32 17.66
C ILE A 472 -29.30 -12.97 16.34
N SER A 473 -29.50 -14.29 16.26
CA SER A 473 -29.31 -15.10 15.05
C SER A 473 -30.44 -14.86 14.04
N TYR A 474 -30.10 -14.60 12.78
CA TYR A 474 -31.06 -14.62 11.67
C TYR A 474 -30.90 -15.92 10.86
N THR A 475 -31.94 -16.75 10.88
CA THR A 475 -32.16 -17.86 9.95
C THR A 475 -32.82 -17.33 8.68
N SER A 476 -32.18 -17.51 7.53
CA SER A 476 -32.70 -17.14 6.21
C SER A 476 -33.64 -18.23 5.66
N THR A 477 -34.93 -17.91 5.63
CA THR A 477 -35.98 -18.70 4.96
C THR A 477 -35.90 -18.48 3.45
N GLN A 478 -35.64 -19.55 2.70
CA GLN A 478 -35.73 -19.57 1.23
C GLN A 478 -37.19 -19.40 0.77
N ARG A 479 -37.43 -18.54 -0.21
CA ARG A 479 -38.66 -18.53 -1.02
C ARG A 479 -38.29 -18.77 -2.48
N GLU A 480 -38.80 -19.88 -2.99
CA GLU A 480 -38.75 -20.33 -4.37
C GLU A 480 -39.54 -19.38 -5.30
N LEU A 481 -38.97 -19.03 -6.45
CA LEU A 481 -39.72 -18.53 -7.60
C LEU A 481 -39.15 -19.14 -8.89
N GLY A 482 -39.87 -20.15 -9.40
CA GLY A 482 -40.23 -20.35 -10.81
C GLY A 482 -39.13 -20.38 -11.87
N VAL A 483 -38.60 -21.58 -12.14
CA VAL A 483 -37.86 -21.92 -13.37
C VAL A 483 -38.85 -22.01 -14.55
N GLN A 484 -38.58 -21.29 -15.64
CA GLN A 484 -39.10 -21.63 -16.98
C GLN A 484 -37.94 -22.01 -17.90
N THR A 485 -37.99 -23.25 -18.34
CA THR A 485 -37.14 -23.94 -19.31
C THR A 485 -37.31 -23.39 -20.72
N ILE A 486 -36.19 -23.14 -21.41
CA ILE A 486 -36.12 -23.11 -22.88
C ILE A 486 -34.94 -24.01 -23.30
N GLU A 487 -35.23 -24.94 -24.21
CA GLU A 487 -34.37 -26.02 -24.72
C GLU A 487 -33.21 -25.54 -25.62
N PRO A 488 -32.15 -26.35 -25.80
CA PRO A 488 -30.92 -25.99 -26.51
C PRO A 488 -30.97 -26.32 -28.01
N CYS A 489 -30.32 -25.51 -28.86
CA CYS A 489 -30.15 -25.82 -30.28
C CYS A 489 -28.69 -25.68 -30.75
N GLU A 490 -28.13 -26.86 -31.05
CA GLU A 490 -27.19 -27.26 -32.12
C GLU A 490 -25.82 -26.58 -32.31
N GLN A 491 -24.78 -27.41 -32.10
CA GLN A 491 -23.41 -27.26 -32.58
C GLN A 491 -23.33 -27.52 -34.10
N LYS A 492 -22.55 -26.69 -34.81
CA LYS A 492 -22.01 -27.00 -36.14
C LYS A 492 -20.52 -26.67 -36.18
N ASP A 493 -19.71 -27.69 -36.43
CA ASP A 493 -18.32 -27.57 -36.91
C ASP A 493 -18.28 -26.86 -38.28
N PRO A 494 -17.20 -26.13 -38.56
CA PRO A 494 -16.22 -26.62 -39.56
C PRO A 494 -14.77 -26.31 -39.13
N GLY A 495 -13.76 -27.11 -39.40
CA GLY A 495 -13.34 -27.60 -40.71
C GLY A 495 -11.92 -27.09 -41.00
N THR A 496 -10.96 -28.01 -40.98
CA THR A 496 -9.53 -27.81 -41.26
C THR A 496 -9.27 -27.08 -42.58
N LEU A 497 -8.48 -26.00 -42.59
CA LEU A 497 -7.87 -25.45 -43.80
C LEU A 497 -6.41 -25.04 -43.55
N ALA A 498 -5.58 -25.43 -44.51
CA ALA A 498 -4.12 -25.48 -44.48
C ALA A 498 -3.45 -24.11 -44.60
N LEU A 499 -2.22 -24.03 -44.05
CA LEU A 499 -1.29 -22.92 -44.24
C LEU A 499 -0.80 -22.88 -45.69
N THR A 500 -0.90 -21.72 -46.35
CA THR A 500 -0.17 -21.41 -47.59
C THR A 500 0.87 -20.30 -47.34
N PRO A 501 2.00 -20.29 -48.06
CA PRO A 501 3.16 -19.44 -47.74
C PRO A 501 2.92 -17.98 -48.09
N LEU A 502 3.54 -17.08 -47.32
CA LEU A 502 3.60 -15.65 -47.57
C LEU A 502 4.47 -15.37 -48.82
N ASP A 503 3.84 -14.85 -49.88
CA ASP A 503 4.56 -14.23 -50.99
C ASP A 503 5.08 -12.84 -50.55
N GLU A 504 6.37 -12.62 -50.73
CA GLU A 504 7.05 -11.35 -50.63
C GLU A 504 6.48 -10.38 -51.67
N CYS A 505 5.84 -9.29 -51.23
CA CYS A 505 5.43 -8.21 -52.11
C CYS A 505 6.12 -6.90 -51.73
N GLN A 506 6.65 -6.25 -52.76
CA GLN A 506 7.58 -5.14 -52.74
C GLN A 506 7.05 -3.92 -51.98
N VAL A 507 7.83 -3.41 -51.03
CA VAL A 507 7.53 -2.18 -50.30
C VAL A 507 7.89 -0.98 -51.18
N SER A 508 6.89 -0.31 -51.73
CA SER A 508 7.05 1.09 -52.11
C SER A 508 6.95 1.92 -50.84
N SER A 509 7.95 2.76 -50.57
CA SER A 509 8.01 3.74 -49.49
C SER A 509 6.84 4.74 -49.60
N GLN A 510 5.67 4.37 -49.09
CA GLN A 510 4.58 5.31 -48.86
C GLN A 510 4.71 5.81 -47.42
N GLU A 511 4.88 7.12 -47.26
CA GLU A 511 4.87 7.77 -45.95
C GLU A 511 3.58 7.42 -45.21
N ARG A 512 3.71 6.90 -43.98
CA ARG A 512 2.56 6.55 -43.15
C ARG A 512 1.93 7.83 -42.60
N ALA A 513 0.63 8.02 -42.83
CA ALA A 513 -0.09 9.18 -42.30
C ALA A 513 -0.16 9.11 -40.76
N LEU A 514 0.24 10.20 -40.10
CA LEU A 514 0.16 10.32 -38.64
C LEU A 514 -1.30 10.40 -38.17
N PRO A 515 -1.67 9.73 -37.07
CA PRO A 515 -3.00 9.87 -36.47
C PRO A 515 -3.29 11.32 -36.05
N PRO A 516 -4.57 11.77 -36.06
CA PRO A 516 -4.93 13.14 -35.69
C PRO A 516 -4.38 13.55 -34.33
N GLY A 517 -3.67 14.68 -34.27
CA GLY A 517 -3.08 15.21 -33.03
C GLY A 517 -1.79 14.52 -32.57
N LYS A 518 -1.23 13.59 -33.34
CA LYS A 518 0.05 12.93 -33.05
C LYS A 518 1.20 13.53 -33.86
N LYS A 519 2.36 13.66 -33.22
CA LYS A 519 3.63 14.07 -33.85
C LYS A 519 4.49 12.86 -34.22
N TYR A 520 4.34 11.75 -33.49
CA TYR A 520 5.11 10.53 -33.68
C TYR A 520 4.19 9.31 -33.75
N HIS A 521 4.58 8.34 -34.57
CA HIS A 521 3.96 7.02 -34.56
C HIS A 521 4.39 6.23 -33.32
N VAL A 522 5.67 6.32 -32.94
CA VAL A 522 6.25 5.56 -31.83
C VAL A 522 7.21 6.43 -31.03
N PHE A 523 7.12 6.40 -29.71
CA PHE A 523 8.16 6.86 -28.78
C PHE A 523 8.87 5.64 -28.18
N PHE A 524 10.19 5.68 -28.08
CA PHE A 524 10.98 4.63 -27.43
C PHE A 524 11.41 5.04 -26.03
N SER A 525 10.99 4.27 -25.03
CA SER A 525 11.43 4.36 -23.63
C SER A 525 12.45 3.26 -23.36
N TYR A 526 13.68 3.63 -23.01
CA TYR A 526 14.82 2.70 -22.88
C TYR A 526 15.93 3.29 -21.99
N CYS A 527 16.82 2.42 -21.48
CA CYS A 527 18.06 2.86 -20.83
C CYS A 527 19.10 3.28 -21.87
N SER A 528 19.92 4.29 -21.61
CA SER A 528 20.99 4.72 -22.52
C SER A 528 21.98 3.60 -22.90
N LEU A 529 22.11 2.56 -22.07
CA LEU A 529 22.91 1.37 -22.38
C LEU A 529 22.34 0.51 -23.53
N ASP A 530 21.06 0.68 -23.85
CA ASP A 530 20.35 -0.07 -24.89
C ASP A 530 20.16 0.74 -26.19
N ILE A 531 20.80 1.92 -26.29
CA ILE A 531 20.68 2.86 -27.42
C ILE A 531 20.96 2.23 -28.79
N GLN A 532 21.91 1.30 -28.88
CA GLN A 532 22.29 0.69 -30.15
C GLN A 532 21.14 -0.12 -30.74
N PHE A 533 20.43 -0.89 -29.91
CA PHE A 533 19.25 -1.65 -30.33
C PHE A 533 18.12 -0.73 -30.79
N VAL A 534 17.90 0.38 -30.07
CA VAL A 534 16.86 1.35 -30.38
C VAL A 534 17.16 2.06 -31.70
N LYS A 535 18.39 2.52 -31.92
CA LYS A 535 18.81 3.17 -33.18
C LYS A 535 18.59 2.26 -34.39
N GLU A 536 19.03 1.01 -34.32
CA GLU A 536 18.84 0.05 -35.41
C GLU A 536 17.35 -0.24 -35.68
N THR A 537 16.53 -0.28 -34.63
CA THR A 537 15.08 -0.50 -34.73
C THR A 537 14.38 0.71 -35.35
N VAL A 538 14.71 1.92 -34.88
CA VAL A 538 14.17 3.19 -35.37
C VAL A 538 14.51 3.42 -36.83
N GLU A 539 15.80 3.30 -37.20
CA GLU A 539 16.25 3.48 -38.59
C GLU A 539 15.48 2.59 -39.56
N ARG A 540 15.20 1.35 -39.14
CA ARG A 540 14.48 0.38 -39.96
C ARG A 540 12.98 0.65 -40.03
N LEU A 541 12.34 1.03 -38.91
CA LEU A 541 10.93 1.44 -38.91
C LEU A 541 10.69 2.65 -39.81
N GLU A 542 11.60 3.64 -39.76
CA GLU A 542 11.52 4.86 -40.57
C GLU A 542 11.77 4.56 -42.05
N LYS A 543 12.82 3.79 -42.38
CA LYS A 543 13.23 3.51 -43.77
C LYS A 543 12.38 2.46 -44.47
N ASP A 544 12.11 1.33 -43.81
CA ASP A 544 11.46 0.17 -44.43
C ASP A 544 9.93 0.21 -44.27
N HIS A 545 9.40 0.96 -43.31
CA HIS A 545 7.96 0.96 -42.98
C HIS A 545 7.32 2.34 -42.87
N GLY A 546 8.06 3.42 -43.14
CA GLY A 546 7.54 4.79 -43.22
C GLY A 546 7.04 5.34 -41.87
N PHE A 547 7.49 4.80 -40.74
CA PHE A 547 7.17 5.32 -39.42
C PHE A 547 7.88 6.66 -39.17
N VAL A 548 7.40 7.37 -38.14
CA VAL A 548 8.00 8.59 -37.61
C VAL A 548 8.21 8.30 -36.13
N CYS A 549 9.45 8.05 -35.74
CA CYS A 549 9.79 7.63 -34.38
C CYS A 549 10.36 8.80 -33.59
N CYS A 550 10.11 8.81 -32.28
CA CYS A 550 10.78 9.70 -31.33
C CYS A 550 11.83 8.88 -30.57
N GLU A 551 13.08 9.29 -30.72
CA GLU A 551 14.25 8.73 -30.04
C GLU A 551 14.86 9.81 -29.16
N TYR A 552 15.03 9.50 -27.88
CA TYR A 552 15.28 10.47 -26.83
C TYR A 552 16.58 11.28 -27.01
N ASP A 553 17.70 10.64 -27.34
CA ASP A 553 19.01 11.30 -27.53
C ASP A 553 19.07 12.11 -28.83
N ARG A 554 18.25 11.77 -29.83
CA ARG A 554 18.14 12.48 -31.12
C ARG A 554 17.21 13.69 -31.06
N ASP A 555 16.05 13.55 -30.43
CA ASP A 555 14.93 14.49 -30.56
C ASP A 555 14.78 15.48 -29.38
N ASN A 556 15.59 15.33 -28.33
CA ASN A 556 15.56 16.23 -27.17
C ASN A 556 16.05 17.66 -27.50
N THR A 557 15.41 18.67 -26.91
CA THR A 557 15.78 20.09 -27.02
C THR A 557 16.66 20.51 -25.83
N PRO A 558 17.95 20.88 -26.04
CA PRO A 558 18.85 21.31 -24.97
C PRO A 558 18.24 22.43 -24.10
N GLY A 559 18.30 22.25 -22.77
CA GLY A 559 17.76 23.20 -21.79
C GLY A 559 16.33 22.91 -21.31
N THR A 560 15.62 21.95 -21.91
CA THR A 560 14.32 21.47 -21.40
C THR A 560 14.54 20.42 -20.30
N PRO A 561 13.84 20.47 -19.15
CA PRO A 561 13.90 19.39 -18.16
C PRO A 561 13.53 18.05 -18.80
N LEU A 562 14.33 17.01 -18.53
CA LEU A 562 14.22 15.70 -19.19
C LEU A 562 12.82 15.08 -19.03
N LEU A 563 12.24 15.24 -17.84
CA LEU A 563 10.90 14.77 -17.52
C LEU A 563 9.83 15.43 -18.43
N ASN A 564 9.92 16.75 -18.63
CA ASN A 564 8.97 17.49 -19.46
C ASN A 564 9.05 17.06 -20.94
N PHE A 565 10.25 16.70 -21.42
CA PHE A 565 10.41 16.18 -22.79
C PHE A 565 9.74 14.82 -22.94
N ALA A 566 10.02 13.88 -22.04
CA ALA A 566 9.43 12.54 -22.07
C ALA A 566 7.89 12.59 -21.98
N GLU A 567 7.34 13.46 -21.13
CA GLU A 567 5.89 13.68 -21.03
C GLU A 567 5.28 14.14 -22.36
N GLU A 568 5.90 15.12 -23.03
CA GLU A 568 5.42 15.63 -24.32
C GLU A 568 5.57 14.58 -25.43
N ALA A 569 6.68 13.83 -25.44
CA ALA A 569 6.95 12.77 -26.41
C ALA A 569 5.91 11.65 -26.29
N ILE A 570 5.61 11.18 -25.08
CA ILE A 570 4.57 10.18 -24.82
C ILE A 570 3.20 10.72 -25.25
N ARG A 571 2.82 11.91 -24.79
CA ARG A 571 1.52 12.53 -25.11
C ARG A 571 1.27 12.66 -26.62
N THR A 572 2.31 13.01 -27.37
CA THR A 572 2.24 13.22 -28.82
C THR A 572 2.59 12.00 -29.66
N ALA A 573 3.00 10.89 -29.05
CA ALA A 573 3.18 9.60 -29.72
C ALA A 573 1.88 8.80 -29.80
N PHE A 574 1.77 7.99 -30.86
CA PHE A 574 0.71 6.99 -30.95
C PHE A 574 1.05 5.77 -30.10
N LYS A 575 2.21 5.13 -30.27
CA LYS A 575 2.65 4.01 -29.41
C LYS A 575 3.86 4.40 -28.57
N THR A 576 4.01 3.78 -27.41
CA THR A 576 5.22 3.81 -26.60
C THR A 576 5.79 2.41 -26.54
N VAL A 577 6.95 2.21 -27.15
CA VAL A 577 7.73 0.98 -27.04
C VAL A 577 8.60 1.08 -25.79
N VAL A 578 8.47 0.10 -24.90
CA VAL A 578 9.26 0.03 -23.67
C VAL A 578 10.28 -1.09 -23.82
N VAL A 579 11.56 -0.73 -23.88
CA VAL A 579 12.66 -1.69 -23.94
C VAL A 579 12.99 -2.16 -22.53
N MET A 580 12.70 -3.43 -22.26
CA MET A 580 12.82 -4.02 -20.94
C MET A 580 14.19 -4.69 -20.78
N THR A 581 14.97 -4.13 -19.88
CA THR A 581 16.24 -4.63 -19.36
C THR A 581 16.31 -4.29 -17.87
N GLU A 582 17.18 -4.96 -17.14
CA GLU A 582 17.41 -4.67 -15.71
C GLU A 582 17.82 -3.20 -15.53
N ASP A 583 18.73 -2.71 -16.39
CA ASP A 583 19.22 -1.33 -16.36
C ASP A 583 18.11 -0.29 -16.62
N ALA A 584 17.15 -0.61 -17.48
CA ALA A 584 16.00 0.26 -17.76
C ALA A 584 15.15 0.49 -16.50
N PHE A 585 14.89 -0.56 -15.72
CA PHE A 585 14.03 -0.46 -14.54
C PHE A 585 14.73 0.05 -13.28
N GLN A 586 16.07 0.02 -13.23
CA GLN A 586 16.84 0.70 -12.19
C GLN A 586 16.85 2.23 -12.39
N SER A 587 16.70 2.69 -13.63
CA SER A 587 16.51 4.11 -13.93
C SER A 587 15.05 4.49 -13.64
N GLY A 588 14.81 5.33 -12.62
CA GLY A 588 13.45 5.73 -12.22
C GLY A 588 12.62 6.42 -13.33
N PHE A 589 13.26 6.84 -14.42
CA PHE A 589 12.64 7.49 -15.58
C PHE A 589 11.75 6.54 -16.39
N VAL A 590 12.22 5.33 -16.71
CA VAL A 590 11.46 4.36 -17.53
C VAL A 590 10.17 3.93 -16.83
N LEU A 591 10.22 3.75 -15.50
CA LEU A 591 9.01 3.40 -14.72
C LEU A 591 7.96 4.52 -14.75
N HIS A 592 8.40 5.78 -14.70
CA HIS A 592 7.51 6.92 -14.81
C HIS A 592 6.90 7.04 -16.22
N GLU A 593 7.72 6.83 -17.26
CA GLU A 593 7.29 6.83 -18.66
C GLU A 593 6.26 5.72 -18.93
N ILE A 594 6.43 4.53 -18.33
CA ILE A 594 5.46 3.45 -18.37
C ILE A 594 4.13 3.89 -17.75
N ASP A 595 4.15 4.48 -16.55
CA ASP A 595 2.95 4.96 -15.88
C ASP A 595 2.21 5.98 -16.75
N MET A 596 2.93 6.93 -17.33
CA MET A 596 2.37 7.95 -18.23
C MET A 596 1.77 7.34 -19.50
N ALA A 597 2.46 6.39 -20.13
CA ALA A 597 1.98 5.73 -21.35
C ALA A 597 0.76 4.82 -21.09
N ILE A 598 0.70 4.16 -19.92
CA ILE A 598 -0.49 3.40 -19.49
C ILE A 598 -1.67 4.34 -19.25
N ILE A 599 -1.47 5.44 -18.53
CA ILE A 599 -2.50 6.45 -18.27
C ILE A 599 -3.00 7.02 -19.60
N GLN A 600 -2.11 7.31 -20.55
CA GLN A 600 -2.50 7.76 -21.88
C GLN A 600 -3.32 6.71 -22.64
N GLY A 601 -2.91 5.43 -22.59
CA GLY A 601 -3.68 4.33 -23.20
C GLY A 601 -5.07 4.16 -22.62
N PHE A 602 -5.20 4.36 -21.30
CA PHE A 602 -6.49 4.38 -20.63
C PHE A 602 -7.36 5.56 -21.11
N ASN A 603 -6.80 6.78 -21.14
CA ASN A 603 -7.49 7.99 -21.56
C ASN A 603 -7.94 7.93 -23.03
N GLU A 604 -7.09 7.40 -23.91
CA GLU A 604 -7.34 7.28 -25.35
C GLU A 604 -8.06 5.96 -25.72
N LYS A 605 -8.38 5.12 -24.73
CA LYS A 605 -9.04 3.79 -24.87
C LYS A 605 -8.40 2.90 -25.94
N ARG A 606 -7.07 2.88 -25.97
CA ARG A 606 -6.30 2.10 -26.95
C ARG A 606 -5.03 1.56 -26.32
N LYS A 607 -4.50 0.49 -26.90
CA LYS A 607 -3.21 -0.07 -26.48
C LYS A 607 -2.08 0.89 -26.87
N CYS A 608 -1.58 1.68 -25.93
CA CYS A 608 -0.45 2.58 -26.16
C CYS A 608 0.91 1.93 -25.92
N VAL A 609 1.01 1.03 -24.95
CA VAL A 609 2.28 0.44 -24.52
C VAL A 609 2.56 -0.86 -25.27
N VAL A 610 3.78 -0.98 -25.81
CA VAL A 610 4.31 -2.20 -26.44
C VAL A 610 5.59 -2.60 -25.70
N PRO A 611 5.53 -3.58 -24.78
CA PRO A 611 6.71 -4.04 -24.07
C PRO A 611 7.60 -4.90 -24.98
N VAL A 612 8.90 -4.66 -24.98
CA VAL A 612 9.91 -5.42 -25.74
C VAL A 612 10.96 -5.93 -24.76
N LEU A 613 11.02 -7.24 -24.53
CA LEU A 613 12.02 -7.86 -23.66
C LEU A 613 13.34 -8.01 -24.41
N LEU A 614 14.34 -7.20 -24.07
CA LEU A 614 15.66 -7.21 -24.72
C LEU A 614 16.70 -8.01 -23.94
N LYS A 615 16.61 -8.01 -22.60
CA LYS A 615 17.44 -8.84 -21.70
C LYS A 615 16.54 -9.39 -20.61
N ASP A 616 16.92 -10.54 -20.04
CA ASP A 616 16.21 -11.08 -18.87
C ASP A 616 16.20 -10.06 -17.73
N CYS A 617 15.01 -9.74 -17.23
CA CYS A 617 14.78 -8.78 -16.15
C CYS A 617 13.46 -9.12 -15.45
N GLU A 618 13.30 -8.62 -14.22
CA GLU A 618 12.02 -8.72 -13.51
C GLU A 618 11.01 -7.75 -14.13
N ILE A 619 9.93 -8.28 -14.72
CA ILE A 619 8.90 -7.48 -15.38
C ILE A 619 8.09 -6.73 -14.29
N PRO A 620 8.07 -5.39 -14.28
CA PRO A 620 7.30 -4.63 -13.30
C PRO A 620 5.82 -5.00 -13.35
N TYR A 621 5.16 -5.04 -12.20
CA TYR A 621 3.73 -5.39 -12.10
C TYR A 621 2.84 -4.60 -13.08
N ARG A 622 3.18 -3.33 -13.33
CA ARG A 622 2.51 -2.42 -14.30
C ARG A 622 2.47 -2.98 -15.73
N LEU A 623 3.47 -3.78 -16.12
CA LEU A 623 3.57 -4.42 -17.43
C LEU A 623 3.17 -5.90 -17.40
N SER A 624 2.99 -6.51 -16.21
CA SER A 624 2.68 -7.95 -16.07
C SER A 624 1.35 -8.37 -16.70
N ILE A 625 0.44 -7.41 -16.92
CA ILE A 625 -0.85 -7.61 -17.59
C ILE A 625 -0.75 -7.56 -19.13
N LEU A 626 0.42 -7.24 -19.68
CA LEU A 626 0.69 -7.11 -21.11
C LEU A 626 1.61 -8.23 -21.58
N ASN A 627 1.32 -8.79 -22.75
CA ASN A 627 2.29 -9.64 -23.45
C ASN A 627 3.42 -8.76 -23.99
N TYR A 628 4.63 -9.30 -24.01
CA TYR A 628 5.81 -8.62 -24.54
C TYR A 628 6.30 -9.26 -25.84
N VAL A 629 6.95 -8.46 -26.66
CA VAL A 629 7.75 -8.95 -27.80
C VAL A 629 9.10 -9.42 -27.25
N ASP A 630 9.40 -10.71 -27.40
CA ASP A 630 10.67 -11.28 -26.96
C ASP A 630 11.77 -11.04 -28.00
N ALA A 631 12.67 -10.10 -27.72
CA ALA A 631 13.77 -9.68 -28.59
C ALA A 631 15.16 -10.01 -27.98
N ARG A 632 15.23 -10.96 -27.03
CA ARG A 632 16.49 -11.35 -26.36
C ARG A 632 17.55 -11.88 -27.33
N ASP A 633 17.13 -12.58 -28.37
CA ASP A 633 17.99 -12.98 -29.49
C ASP A 633 17.91 -11.96 -30.62
N THR A 634 18.72 -10.89 -30.52
CA THR A 634 18.76 -9.80 -31.50
C THR A 634 19.28 -10.24 -32.87
N SER A 635 19.95 -11.40 -32.96
CA SER A 635 20.42 -11.99 -34.21
C SER A 635 19.29 -12.63 -35.02
N ARG A 636 18.25 -13.14 -34.33
CA ARG A 636 17.09 -13.80 -34.92
C ARG A 636 15.89 -12.87 -35.07
N ARG A 637 16.07 -11.80 -35.84
CA ARG A 637 15.03 -10.79 -36.10
C ARG A 637 13.76 -11.36 -36.73
N ASP A 638 13.86 -12.45 -37.47
CA ASP A 638 12.73 -13.21 -38.04
C ASP A 638 11.69 -13.60 -36.98
N THR A 639 12.10 -13.77 -35.72
CA THR A 639 11.24 -14.29 -34.65
C THR A 639 10.42 -13.22 -33.91
N TRP A 640 10.86 -11.96 -33.94
CA TRP A 640 10.30 -10.88 -33.13
C TRP A 640 9.90 -9.64 -33.93
N TRP A 641 10.56 -9.36 -35.05
CA TRP A 641 10.27 -8.20 -35.91
C TRP A 641 8.80 -8.18 -36.41
N PRO A 642 8.23 -9.30 -36.90
CA PRO A 642 6.82 -9.31 -37.33
C PRO A 642 5.84 -9.04 -36.19
N LYS A 643 6.17 -9.48 -34.96
CA LYS A 643 5.34 -9.27 -33.77
C LYS A 643 5.37 -7.80 -33.34
N LEU A 644 6.54 -7.16 -33.39
CA LEU A 644 6.66 -5.73 -33.12
C LEU A 644 5.84 -4.91 -34.10
N LEU A 645 5.97 -5.17 -35.41
CA LEU A 645 5.20 -4.48 -36.45
C LEU A 645 3.68 -4.62 -36.22
N MET A 646 3.21 -5.84 -35.95
CA MET A 646 1.80 -6.12 -35.63
C MET A 646 1.30 -5.28 -34.43
N GLU A 647 2.06 -5.20 -33.34
CA GLU A 647 1.69 -4.40 -32.16
C GLU A 647 1.70 -2.89 -32.41
N LEU A 648 2.55 -2.43 -33.35
CA LEU A 648 2.60 -1.05 -33.82
C LEU A 648 1.47 -0.70 -34.82
N GLY A 649 0.66 -1.68 -35.23
CA GLY A 649 -0.49 -1.50 -36.11
C GLY A 649 -0.13 -1.43 -37.59
N THR A 650 0.79 -2.28 -38.05
CA THR A 650 1.05 -2.53 -39.48
C THR A 650 0.24 -3.68 -40.03
#